data_AF-A0A934L409-F1
#
_entry.id   AF-A0A934L409-F1
#
_cell.length_a   1.000
_cell.length_b   1.000
_cell.length_c   1.000
_cell.angle_alpha   90.00
_cell.angle_beta   90.00
_cell.angle_gamma   90.00
#
_symmetry.space_group_name_H-M   'P 1'
#
loop_
_entity.id
_entity.type
_entity.pdbx_description
1 polymer ?
#
loop_
_entity_poly.entity_id
_entity_poly.type
_entity_poly.pdbx_seq_one_letter_code
_entity_poly.pdbx_strand_id
1 'polypeptide(L)'
;NIAGGVFNFARVEIPEGVTVRGTGTRPMTWLVTGDFIVNGTLTVDGGDGARVDTLNSANFPAPGGVGRCGGGNGGRGSPSATQRDLVGEAGYGPKQKPGEGGFPGQLSCLAGCNRGSAGGGGSFSTQGDPYYPPPTGTTNRPFIAGGEGGAGCVSTNPTLAGGAPGPRAFTDTRNDNDFWGSGVNVFRSIRVRGELLTTRGGSGGGGGGDRSTSGCSVTDPSFINDPKGGGGGAGGGVIIVKCLGTIRIGPRGLISSNGGNGGGGEQAGGNTDGGCGGAGSGGMVVLMAGQGLEIFAHGSGAGFPLTGNTTYRETNYSFAISADGGSGTQGEFAGNRIDSKYPPQVFPVRPIGGFGGMGLIQIHVPPGDDQADATGNRLDDNIHFVYLDGAGLKQDVPPARKVQLLAWRGWVEPNGTRFNDVGATITLSEGEGDIRPSPILLPSPFAPTSRGRSRWLDLGAAVRDRRDNAPGPNVARVVVAAAGTEPRPDFGDPTLGYAGTTTSAANAGYAAFDNQGKLTFPSIVIGATNTFALANLSTSATLDGAPAYLAELAAGVDLGAIADRYAGYRLSFVNAGGTALADFRILSHNQRFVFLAPDSAAPTGAVSCQILAKFFDVSTDGSPGLGPTYAIDAQGNQAPVANVRIGFAFTTDPRTGFGPTRWPNGTNPADERYEFDLRNPAFLTWLQTNRPKFVQWDVIFNTTYHPSNPGNSSGQSLSPTTPRPAVEFLGLPYRF
;
A
#
# COMPACT_ATOMS: atom_id res chain seq x y z
N ASN A 1 26.49 3.63 -7.77
CA ASN A 1 26.37 3.08 -6.40
C ASN A 1 25.33 1.97 -6.39
N ILE A 2 25.78 0.72 -6.44
CA ILE A 2 24.94 -0.46 -6.20
C ILE A 2 25.33 -0.97 -4.82
N ALA A 3 24.43 -0.81 -3.84
CA ALA A 3 24.64 -1.34 -2.50
C ALA A 3 23.41 -2.16 -2.10
N GLY A 4 23.61 -3.42 -1.71
CA GLY A 4 22.53 -4.23 -1.17
C GLY A 4 21.41 -4.61 -2.16
N GLY A 5 21.60 -4.49 -3.47
CA GLY A 5 20.54 -4.69 -4.47
C GLY A 5 19.70 -3.43 -4.76
N VAL A 6 20.13 -2.28 -4.23
CA VAL A 6 19.48 -0.98 -4.45
C VAL A 6 20.18 -0.20 -5.56
N PHE A 7 19.38 0.32 -6.48
CA PHE A 7 19.81 1.14 -7.60
C PHE A 7 19.12 2.51 -7.55
N ASN A 8 19.90 3.59 -7.65
CA ASN A 8 19.40 4.96 -7.56
C ASN A 8 19.56 5.65 -8.92
N PHE A 9 18.47 6.19 -9.47
CA PHE A 9 18.47 6.86 -10.77
C PHE A 9 17.60 8.12 -10.78
N ALA A 10 17.95 9.06 -11.65
CA ALA A 10 17.10 10.21 -11.93
C ALA A 10 15.90 9.81 -12.81
N ARG A 11 16.14 9.00 -13.84
CA ARG A 11 15.15 8.44 -14.77
C ARG A 11 15.63 7.08 -15.24
N VAL A 12 14.72 6.17 -15.52
CA VAL A 12 15.03 4.87 -16.11
C VAL A 12 14.19 4.65 -17.35
N GLU A 13 14.82 4.15 -18.40
CA GLU A 13 14.15 3.69 -19.61
C GLU A 13 14.78 2.37 -20.05
N ILE A 14 13.97 1.32 -20.15
CA ILE A 14 14.35 0.02 -20.69
C ILE A 14 13.74 -0.07 -22.09
N PRO A 15 14.53 0.11 -23.17
CA PRO A 15 14.02 0.09 -24.53
C PRO A 15 13.44 -1.27 -24.92
N GLU A 16 12.62 -1.27 -25.96
CA GLU A 16 12.10 -2.50 -26.55
C GLU A 16 13.24 -3.43 -26.99
N GLY A 17 13.05 -4.74 -26.84
CA GLY A 17 14.07 -5.76 -27.16
C GLY A 17 15.21 -5.86 -26.14
N VAL A 18 15.28 -4.96 -25.15
CA VAL A 18 16.29 -5.00 -24.08
C VAL A 18 15.75 -5.77 -22.88
N THR A 19 16.54 -6.71 -22.36
CA THR A 19 16.25 -7.41 -21.09
C THR A 19 17.21 -6.97 -19.99
N VAL A 20 16.66 -6.39 -18.92
CA VAL A 20 17.35 -6.16 -17.65
C VAL A 20 17.00 -7.30 -16.70
N ARG A 21 17.99 -8.14 -16.38
CA ARG A 21 17.80 -9.30 -15.49
C ARG A 21 18.52 -9.12 -14.17
N GLY A 22 17.79 -9.25 -13.07
CA GLY A 22 18.36 -9.29 -11.73
C GLY A 22 19.14 -10.58 -11.46
N THR A 23 20.27 -10.44 -10.77
CA THR A 23 21.10 -11.55 -10.30
C THR A 23 21.53 -11.31 -8.85
N GLY A 24 21.96 -12.36 -8.16
CA GLY A 24 22.36 -12.30 -6.76
C GLY A 24 21.24 -12.66 -5.78
N THR A 25 21.50 -12.50 -4.49
CA THR A 25 20.65 -13.03 -3.40
C THR A 25 19.71 -11.99 -2.77
N ARG A 26 19.88 -10.71 -3.08
CA ARG A 26 19.10 -9.60 -2.50
C ARG A 26 18.02 -9.10 -3.47
N PRO A 27 16.86 -8.63 -2.98
CA PRO A 27 15.84 -7.99 -3.81
C PRO A 27 16.40 -6.92 -4.74
N MET A 28 15.87 -6.84 -5.95
CA MET A 28 16.17 -5.77 -6.89
C MET A 28 15.29 -4.56 -6.55
N THR A 29 15.89 -3.49 -6.06
CA THR A 29 15.17 -2.27 -5.66
C THR A 29 15.61 -1.07 -6.47
N TRP A 30 14.69 -0.42 -7.17
CA TRP A 30 14.92 0.80 -7.93
C TRP A 30 14.34 2.00 -7.19
N LEU A 31 15.17 3.01 -6.93
CA LEU A 31 14.76 4.31 -6.39
C LEU A 31 14.95 5.35 -7.50
N VAL A 32 13.85 5.95 -7.93
CA VAL A 32 13.78 6.78 -9.14
C VAL A 32 13.11 8.10 -8.82
N THR A 33 13.76 9.22 -9.14
CA THR A 33 13.21 10.55 -8.84
C THR A 33 12.31 11.11 -9.95
N GLY A 34 12.47 10.65 -11.18
CA GLY A 34 11.64 10.96 -12.34
C GLY A 34 10.80 9.75 -12.75
N ASP A 35 10.64 9.52 -14.05
CA ASP A 35 9.86 8.40 -14.58
C ASP A 35 10.65 7.09 -14.65
N PHE A 36 9.92 5.97 -14.55
CA PHE A 36 10.42 4.62 -14.78
C PHE A 36 9.66 3.98 -15.93
N ILE A 37 10.33 3.82 -17.08
CA ILE A 37 9.71 3.39 -18.34
C ILE A 37 10.25 2.01 -18.73
N VAL A 38 9.35 1.06 -18.98
CA VAL A 38 9.69 -0.31 -19.41
C VAL A 38 9.00 -0.61 -20.74
N ASN A 39 9.74 -0.50 -21.84
CA ASN A 39 9.31 -0.93 -23.17
C ASN A 39 9.85 -2.32 -23.54
N GLY A 40 10.95 -2.74 -22.91
CA GLY A 40 11.52 -4.10 -22.99
C GLY A 40 11.12 -4.97 -21.81
N THR A 41 12.07 -5.73 -21.25
CA THR A 41 11.82 -6.66 -20.14
C THR A 41 12.65 -6.33 -18.91
N LEU A 42 12.00 -6.22 -17.75
CA LEU A 42 12.61 -6.21 -16.43
C LEU A 42 12.26 -7.53 -15.72
N THR A 43 13.24 -8.37 -15.38
CA THR A 43 12.96 -9.71 -14.87
C THR A 43 13.85 -10.11 -13.68
N VAL A 44 13.25 -10.82 -12.73
CA VAL A 44 13.94 -11.57 -11.66
C VAL A 44 13.48 -13.02 -11.61
N ASP A 45 13.10 -13.59 -12.76
CA ASP A 45 12.54 -14.93 -12.85
C ASP A 45 13.48 -16.01 -12.27
N GLY A 46 12.87 -17.05 -11.70
CA GLY A 46 13.57 -18.25 -11.25
C GLY A 46 14.15 -19.03 -12.42
N GLY A 47 15.30 -19.66 -12.22
CA GLY A 47 15.86 -20.58 -13.21
C GLY A 47 15.07 -21.89 -13.31
N ASP A 48 15.05 -22.48 -14.50
CA ASP A 48 14.45 -23.79 -14.72
C ASP A 48 15.31 -24.91 -14.09
N GLY A 49 14.65 -25.97 -13.64
CA GLY A 49 15.30 -27.21 -13.22
C GLY A 49 15.86 -27.97 -14.42
N ALA A 50 16.99 -28.65 -14.21
CA ALA A 50 17.60 -29.43 -15.28
C ALA A 50 16.71 -30.61 -15.65
N ARG A 51 16.45 -30.71 -16.94
CA ARG A 51 15.89 -31.90 -17.55
C ARG A 51 16.95 -33.00 -17.59
N VAL A 52 16.48 -34.23 -17.47
CA VAL A 52 17.25 -35.42 -17.79
C VAL A 52 17.32 -35.67 -19.29
N ASP A 53 18.53 -35.68 -19.83
CA ASP A 53 18.86 -35.99 -21.23
C ASP A 53 19.77 -37.22 -21.40
N THR A 54 20.30 -37.76 -20.30
CA THR A 54 21.10 -38.99 -20.28
C THR A 54 20.27 -40.18 -19.79
N LEU A 55 20.51 -41.35 -20.37
CA LEU A 55 19.87 -42.60 -19.96
C LEU A 55 20.67 -43.29 -18.85
N ASN A 56 19.97 -43.95 -17.95
CA ASN A 56 20.48 -44.90 -16.96
C ASN A 56 21.63 -44.32 -16.14
N SER A 57 21.42 -43.14 -15.58
CA SER A 57 22.49 -42.34 -15.01
C SER A 57 22.12 -41.76 -13.64
N ALA A 58 21.43 -42.52 -12.80
CA ALA A 58 20.94 -42.07 -11.49
C ALA A 58 22.06 -41.65 -10.51
N ASN A 59 23.34 -41.92 -10.81
CA ASN A 59 24.48 -41.40 -10.06
C ASN A 59 24.92 -39.97 -10.47
N PHE A 60 24.26 -39.35 -11.45
CA PHE A 60 24.54 -37.99 -11.89
C PHE A 60 23.35 -37.07 -11.57
N PRO A 61 23.46 -36.24 -10.53
CA PRO A 61 22.37 -35.37 -10.10
C PRO A 61 21.89 -34.45 -11.22
N ALA A 62 20.57 -34.36 -11.38
CA ALA A 62 19.92 -33.33 -12.19
C ALA A 62 19.79 -32.05 -11.34
N PRO A 63 20.57 -30.98 -11.61
CA PRO A 63 20.54 -29.79 -10.77
C PRO A 63 19.17 -29.10 -10.79
N GLY A 64 18.73 -28.61 -9.64
CA GLY A 64 17.58 -27.71 -9.56
C GLY A 64 17.91 -26.32 -10.10
N GLY A 65 16.87 -25.57 -10.44
CA GLY A 65 16.99 -24.20 -10.91
C GLY A 65 17.56 -23.25 -9.86
N VAL A 66 18.26 -22.21 -10.30
CA VAL A 66 18.85 -21.19 -9.41
C VAL A 66 17.87 -20.05 -9.17
N GLY A 67 17.54 -19.81 -7.89
CA GLY A 67 16.73 -18.70 -7.44
C GLY A 67 17.53 -17.40 -7.44
N ARG A 68 16.87 -16.29 -7.78
CA ARG A 68 17.50 -14.96 -7.94
C ARG A 68 16.78 -13.93 -7.12
N CYS A 69 17.48 -12.85 -6.76
CA CYS A 69 16.96 -11.68 -6.08
C CYS A 69 16.05 -11.98 -4.86
N GLY A 70 16.41 -13.00 -4.08
CA GLY A 70 15.67 -13.45 -2.89
C GLY A 70 14.81 -14.70 -3.08
N GLY A 71 14.67 -15.21 -4.31
CA GLY A 71 14.02 -16.50 -4.61
C GLY A 71 14.85 -17.71 -4.14
N GLY A 72 14.16 -18.81 -3.83
CA GLY A 72 14.77 -20.08 -3.42
C GLY A 72 15.16 -20.97 -4.61
N ASN A 73 16.20 -21.79 -4.45
CA ASN A 73 16.62 -22.77 -5.45
C ASN A 73 15.64 -23.95 -5.54
N GLY A 74 15.52 -24.55 -6.71
CA GLY A 74 14.88 -25.86 -6.86
C GLY A 74 15.75 -26.99 -6.31
N GLY A 75 15.11 -28.09 -5.93
CA GLY A 75 15.80 -29.29 -5.46
C GLY A 75 16.41 -30.09 -6.61
N ARG A 76 17.52 -30.79 -6.35
CA ARG A 76 18.10 -31.76 -7.30
C ARG A 76 17.23 -33.00 -7.47
N GLY A 77 17.16 -33.52 -8.70
CA GLY A 77 16.80 -34.92 -8.96
C GLY A 77 18.03 -35.80 -8.76
N SER A 78 17.86 -36.98 -8.14
CA SER A 78 18.94 -37.93 -7.84
C SER A 78 20.16 -37.27 -7.14
N PRO A 79 19.99 -36.66 -5.96
CA PRO A 79 21.03 -35.87 -5.31
C PRO A 79 22.34 -36.63 -4.98
N SER A 80 22.31 -37.95 -4.85
CA SER A 80 23.47 -38.77 -4.47
C SER A 80 24.22 -39.32 -5.69
N ALA A 81 25.55 -39.21 -5.65
CA ALA A 81 26.43 -39.78 -6.67
C ALA A 81 26.98 -41.18 -6.29
N THR A 82 26.72 -41.65 -5.06
CA THR A 82 27.37 -42.84 -4.50
C THR A 82 26.38 -43.85 -3.90
N GLN A 83 25.15 -43.44 -3.63
CA GLN A 83 24.07 -44.26 -3.07
C GLN A 83 22.78 -44.04 -3.83
N ARG A 84 21.84 -44.99 -3.78
CA ARG A 84 20.51 -44.79 -4.37
C ARG A 84 19.71 -43.81 -3.51
N ASP A 85 19.07 -42.86 -4.15
CA ASP A 85 18.23 -41.87 -3.48
C ASP A 85 16.82 -42.41 -3.25
N LEU A 86 16.39 -42.41 -1.99
CA LEU A 86 15.00 -42.74 -1.63
C LEU A 86 14.02 -41.63 -2.00
N VAL A 87 14.53 -40.40 -2.10
CA VAL A 87 13.79 -39.20 -2.47
C VAL A 87 14.70 -38.25 -3.24
N GLY A 88 14.13 -37.40 -4.09
CA GLY A 88 14.84 -36.23 -4.60
C GLY A 88 15.22 -35.25 -3.48
N GLU A 89 15.86 -34.13 -3.82
CA GLU A 89 16.09 -33.03 -2.87
C GLU A 89 14.85 -32.15 -2.77
N ALA A 90 14.53 -31.67 -1.56
CA ALA A 90 13.52 -30.63 -1.39
C ALA A 90 13.96 -29.32 -2.03
N GLY A 91 13.01 -28.52 -2.52
CA GLY A 91 13.27 -27.14 -2.90
C GLY A 91 13.62 -26.28 -1.69
N TYR A 92 14.33 -25.19 -1.95
CA TYR A 92 14.64 -24.19 -0.93
C TYR A 92 13.58 -23.09 -0.93
N GLY A 93 13.30 -22.56 0.25
CA GLY A 93 12.50 -21.35 0.39
C GLY A 93 13.30 -20.08 0.08
N PRO A 94 12.64 -18.93 0.21
CA PRO A 94 13.24 -17.63 -0.07
C PRO A 94 14.53 -17.41 0.72
N LYS A 95 15.52 -16.77 0.07
CA LYS A 95 16.89 -16.60 0.59
C LYS A 95 17.58 -17.93 0.95
N GLN A 96 17.25 -19.00 0.21
CA GLN A 96 17.84 -20.33 0.37
C GLN A 96 17.54 -20.99 1.72
N LYS A 97 16.38 -20.72 2.31
CA LYS A 97 15.98 -21.34 3.58
C LYS A 97 15.60 -22.82 3.36
N PRO A 98 16.29 -23.79 4.00
CA PRO A 98 15.95 -25.21 3.84
C PRO A 98 14.55 -25.54 4.35
N GLY A 99 13.89 -26.53 3.73
CA GLY A 99 12.57 -27.03 4.15
C GLY A 99 11.39 -26.10 3.86
N GLU A 100 11.62 -25.01 3.12
CA GLU A 100 10.59 -24.03 2.75
C GLU A 100 10.24 -24.02 1.25
N GLY A 101 10.75 -24.97 0.47
CA GLY A 101 10.31 -25.21 -0.91
C GLY A 101 9.48 -26.49 -1.04
N GLY A 102 9.18 -26.87 -2.28
CA GLY A 102 8.42 -28.07 -2.60
C GLY A 102 9.11 -29.34 -2.11
N PHE A 103 8.34 -30.28 -1.59
CA PHE A 103 8.87 -31.56 -1.11
C PHE A 103 9.29 -32.46 -2.29
N PRO A 104 10.28 -33.33 -2.08
CA PRO A 104 10.80 -34.15 -3.16
C PRO A 104 9.84 -35.29 -3.56
N GLY A 105 10.01 -35.77 -4.79
CA GLY A 105 9.44 -37.02 -5.25
C GLY A 105 10.14 -38.23 -4.62
N GLN A 106 9.47 -39.37 -4.63
CA GLN A 106 9.91 -40.61 -3.98
C GLN A 106 10.40 -41.63 -5.01
N LEU A 107 11.34 -42.47 -4.57
CA LEU A 107 11.85 -43.62 -5.32
C LEU A 107 10.77 -44.68 -5.55
N SER A 108 10.70 -45.20 -6.76
CA SER A 108 9.89 -46.40 -7.08
C SER A 108 10.74 -47.67 -7.04
N CYS A 109 10.43 -48.60 -6.14
CA CYS A 109 11.23 -49.82 -5.90
C CYS A 109 10.54 -51.16 -6.21
N LEU A 110 9.26 -51.16 -6.62
CA LEU A 110 8.45 -52.36 -6.67
C LEU A 110 8.41 -52.99 -8.08
N ALA A 111 8.59 -54.30 -8.16
CA ALA A 111 8.16 -55.08 -9.32
C ALA A 111 6.63 -54.95 -9.44
N GLY A 112 6.16 -54.09 -10.35
CA GLY A 112 4.76 -53.69 -10.49
C GLY A 112 4.54 -52.16 -10.48
N CYS A 113 5.50 -51.38 -9.97
CA CYS A 113 5.54 -49.92 -10.11
C CYS A 113 6.74 -49.51 -10.97
N ASN A 114 6.47 -48.99 -12.16
CA ASN A 114 7.49 -48.72 -13.17
C ASN A 114 7.83 -47.23 -13.31
N ARG A 115 7.55 -46.37 -12.30
CA ARG A 115 7.80 -44.91 -12.39
C ARG A 115 8.05 -44.27 -11.04
N GLY A 116 9.12 -43.47 -10.93
CA GLY A 116 9.34 -42.57 -9.79
C GLY A 116 8.22 -41.53 -9.65
N SER A 117 7.96 -41.04 -8.43
CA SER A 117 6.97 -39.97 -8.24
C SER A 117 7.58 -38.59 -8.45
N ALA A 118 6.74 -37.62 -8.82
CA ALA A 118 7.20 -36.27 -9.13
C ALA A 118 7.39 -35.42 -7.87
N GLY A 119 8.26 -34.41 -7.95
CA GLY A 119 8.44 -33.43 -6.89
C GLY A 119 7.26 -32.47 -6.78
N GLY A 120 7.02 -31.96 -5.58
CA GLY A 120 6.05 -30.89 -5.33
C GLY A 120 6.60 -29.53 -5.77
N GLY A 121 5.73 -28.64 -6.20
CA GLY A 121 6.03 -27.26 -6.55
C GLY A 121 6.28 -26.38 -5.32
N GLY A 122 6.97 -25.27 -5.57
CA GLY A 122 7.11 -24.20 -4.60
C GLY A 122 5.77 -23.51 -4.35
N SER A 123 5.64 -22.92 -3.17
CA SER A 123 4.46 -22.15 -2.77
C SER A 123 4.84 -20.73 -2.33
N PHE A 124 3.97 -19.78 -2.65
CA PHE A 124 3.96 -18.43 -2.10
C PHE A 124 2.55 -18.14 -1.59
N SER A 125 1.58 -17.98 -2.50
CA SER A 125 0.16 -17.89 -2.17
C SER A 125 -0.55 -19.26 -2.22
N THR A 126 -1.69 -19.35 -1.55
CA THR A 126 -2.49 -20.60 -1.39
C THR A 126 -3.32 -20.96 -2.60
N GLN A 127 -3.61 -19.97 -3.45
CA GLN A 127 -4.27 -20.19 -4.71
C GLN A 127 -3.20 -20.62 -5.70
N GLY A 128 -3.12 -21.93 -5.96
CA GLY A 128 -2.79 -22.39 -7.30
C GLY A 128 -3.68 -21.65 -8.30
N ASP A 129 -3.29 -21.61 -9.56
CA ASP A 129 -4.04 -20.83 -10.55
C ASP A 129 -5.51 -21.30 -10.64
N PRO A 130 -6.50 -20.46 -10.25
CA PRO A 130 -7.90 -20.86 -10.24
C PRO A 130 -8.52 -21.03 -11.64
N TYR A 131 -7.86 -20.56 -12.70
CA TYR A 131 -8.35 -20.63 -14.08
C TYR A 131 -7.55 -21.58 -14.96
N TYR A 132 -6.54 -22.25 -14.40
CA TYR A 132 -5.88 -23.34 -15.11
C TYR A 132 -6.77 -24.60 -14.99
N PRO A 133 -7.40 -25.05 -16.09
CA PRO A 133 -8.47 -26.03 -16.02
C PRO A 133 -7.93 -27.39 -15.58
N PRO A 134 -8.70 -28.13 -14.76
CA PRO A 134 -8.45 -29.55 -14.59
C PRO A 134 -8.65 -30.23 -15.96
N PRO A 135 -7.81 -31.20 -16.37
CA PRO A 135 -8.04 -31.96 -17.60
C PRO A 135 -9.44 -32.57 -17.61
N THR A 136 -10.07 -32.45 -18.76
CA THR A 136 -11.39 -32.99 -19.05
C THR A 136 -11.41 -34.51 -18.86
N GLY A 137 -12.35 -35.01 -18.05
CA GLY A 137 -12.71 -36.44 -18.03
C GLY A 137 -12.43 -37.24 -16.76
N THR A 138 -12.06 -36.64 -15.62
CA THR A 138 -12.01 -37.42 -14.34
C THR A 138 -12.75 -36.73 -13.20
N THR A 139 -13.84 -37.35 -12.76
CA THR A 139 -14.65 -36.92 -11.60
C THR A 139 -14.03 -37.32 -10.25
N ASN A 140 -12.79 -37.82 -10.20
CA ASN A 140 -12.22 -38.32 -8.93
C ASN A 140 -10.68 -38.34 -8.84
N ARG A 141 -9.98 -37.43 -9.52
CA ARG A 141 -8.60 -37.11 -9.14
C ARG A 141 -8.49 -35.61 -8.92
N PRO A 142 -8.41 -35.14 -7.65
CA PRO A 142 -8.22 -33.73 -7.40
C PRO A 142 -6.87 -33.34 -7.98
N PHE A 143 -6.87 -32.41 -8.94
CA PHE A 143 -5.68 -31.63 -9.22
C PHE A 143 -5.44 -30.81 -7.97
N ILE A 144 -4.61 -31.33 -7.09
CA ILE A 144 -3.45 -30.64 -6.54
C ILE A 144 -3.56 -29.11 -6.59
N ALA A 145 -4.47 -28.53 -5.81
CA ALA A 145 -4.70 -27.09 -5.80
C ALA A 145 -3.53 -26.30 -5.18
N GLY A 146 -2.56 -27.01 -4.57
CA GLY A 146 -1.42 -26.41 -3.87
C GLY A 146 -0.06 -26.59 -4.54
N GLY A 147 0.06 -27.37 -5.61
CA GLY A 147 1.36 -27.73 -6.20
C GLY A 147 1.97 -29.06 -5.73
N GLU A 148 1.23 -30.01 -5.19
CA GLU A 148 1.66 -31.43 -5.06
C GLU A 148 2.21 -32.02 -6.40
N GLY A 149 3.11 -32.99 -6.32
CA GLY A 149 3.62 -33.73 -7.46
C GLY A 149 2.67 -34.82 -7.93
N GLY A 150 2.75 -35.18 -9.21
CA GLY A 150 2.10 -36.36 -9.75
C GLY A 150 2.60 -37.65 -9.07
N ALA A 151 1.65 -38.53 -8.76
CA ALA A 151 1.92 -39.84 -8.18
C ALA A 151 2.78 -40.73 -9.11
N GLY A 152 3.59 -41.60 -8.50
CA GLY A 152 4.21 -42.73 -9.19
C GLY A 152 3.23 -43.90 -9.36
N CYS A 153 3.51 -44.76 -10.34
CA CYS A 153 2.73 -45.95 -10.75
C CYS A 153 1.43 -45.68 -11.55
N VAL A 154 1.18 -46.49 -12.60
CA VAL A 154 0.05 -46.35 -13.54
C VAL A 154 -0.81 -47.63 -13.58
N SER A 155 -1.22 -48.15 -12.43
CA SER A 155 -2.42 -49.00 -12.37
C SER A 155 -3.60 -48.16 -11.87
N THR A 156 -4.81 -48.72 -11.90
CA THR A 156 -6.06 -48.05 -11.49
C THR A 156 -6.02 -47.44 -10.08
N ASN A 157 -5.04 -47.82 -9.23
CA ASN A 157 -4.72 -47.18 -7.96
C ASN A 157 -3.26 -46.68 -7.92
N PRO A 158 -3.00 -45.36 -7.81
CA PRO A 158 -1.66 -44.84 -7.59
C PRO A 158 -1.17 -45.26 -6.20
N THR A 159 0.02 -45.85 -6.11
CA THR A 159 0.56 -46.38 -4.83
C THR A 159 1.74 -45.57 -4.28
N LEU A 160 2.29 -44.64 -5.06
CA LEU A 160 3.40 -43.77 -4.65
C LEU A 160 2.96 -42.30 -4.73
N ALA A 161 2.89 -41.61 -3.59
CA ALA A 161 2.50 -40.20 -3.57
C ALA A 161 3.58 -39.32 -4.22
N GLY A 162 3.17 -38.25 -4.91
CA GLY A 162 4.09 -37.20 -5.31
C GLY A 162 4.48 -36.32 -4.11
N GLY A 163 5.50 -35.49 -4.31
CA GLY A 163 5.95 -34.55 -3.28
C GLY A 163 4.87 -33.53 -2.93
N ALA A 164 4.71 -33.21 -1.65
CA ALA A 164 3.82 -32.13 -1.20
C ALA A 164 4.33 -30.74 -1.65
N PRO A 165 3.46 -29.73 -1.77
CA PRO A 165 3.87 -28.37 -2.04
C PRO A 165 4.63 -27.75 -0.86
N GLY A 166 5.36 -26.67 -1.14
CA GLY A 166 6.05 -25.92 -0.11
C GLY A 166 5.10 -25.28 0.91
N PRO A 167 5.62 -24.86 2.09
CA PRO A 167 4.83 -24.09 3.04
C PRO A 167 4.42 -22.72 2.47
N ARG A 168 3.29 -22.22 2.97
CA ARG A 168 2.68 -20.96 2.51
C ARG A 168 3.44 -19.74 3.04
N ALA A 169 3.42 -18.65 2.27
CA ALA A 169 3.96 -17.37 2.73
C ALA A 169 3.06 -16.71 3.78
N PHE A 170 1.75 -16.90 3.63
CA PHE A 170 0.68 -16.43 4.51
C PHE A 170 0.17 -17.59 5.37
N THR A 171 0.14 -17.40 6.68
CA THR A 171 0.02 -18.46 7.67
C THR A 171 -1.11 -18.24 8.67
N ASP A 172 -1.61 -17.01 8.79
CA ASP A 172 -2.77 -16.73 9.62
C ASP A 172 -4.09 -17.10 8.90
N THR A 173 -5.22 -16.95 9.58
CA THR A 173 -6.55 -17.27 9.02
C THR A 173 -7.21 -16.07 8.33
N ARG A 174 -6.56 -14.91 8.32
CA ARG A 174 -7.06 -13.69 7.71
C ARG A 174 -6.58 -13.66 6.26
N ASN A 175 -7.51 -13.50 5.34
CA ASN A 175 -7.23 -13.37 3.92
C ASN A 175 -7.28 -11.90 3.46
N ASP A 176 -7.69 -10.99 4.36
CA ASP A 176 -7.78 -9.56 4.11
C ASP A 176 -6.41 -8.87 4.23
N ASN A 177 -5.39 -9.55 4.75
CA ASN A 177 -4.03 -9.03 5.00
C ASN A 177 -2.91 -9.80 4.28
N ASP A 178 -3.21 -10.57 3.23
CA ASP A 178 -2.24 -11.35 2.43
C ASP A 178 -1.33 -10.47 1.55
N PHE A 179 -0.58 -9.56 2.17
CA PHE A 179 0.32 -8.62 1.49
C PHE A 179 1.41 -8.08 2.42
N TRP A 180 2.35 -7.30 1.88
CA TRP A 180 3.39 -6.61 2.64
C TRP A 180 3.02 -5.14 2.90
N GLY A 181 3.25 -4.67 4.12
CA GLY A 181 3.08 -3.26 4.49
C GLY A 181 1.72 -2.92 5.09
N SER A 182 1.05 -1.88 4.60
CA SER A 182 -0.24 -1.42 5.12
C SER A 182 -1.15 -1.01 3.98
N GLY A 183 -2.38 -1.51 4.01
CA GLY A 183 -3.45 -1.14 3.09
C GLY A 183 -4.59 -0.43 3.80
N VAL A 184 -5.54 0.05 2.99
CA VAL A 184 -6.75 0.70 3.44
C VAL A 184 -7.92 0.05 2.72
N ASN A 185 -8.83 -0.56 3.48
CA ASN A 185 -10.13 -0.95 2.95
C ASN A 185 -11.02 0.29 3.00
N VAL A 186 -11.20 0.92 1.84
CA VAL A 186 -11.93 2.19 1.68
C VAL A 186 -13.40 2.01 2.05
N PHE A 187 -14.02 0.93 1.56
CA PHE A 187 -15.41 0.59 1.85
C PHE A 187 -15.68 0.54 3.37
N ARG A 188 -14.82 -0.13 4.13
CA ARG A 188 -14.94 -0.23 5.60
C ARG A 188 -14.28 0.91 6.36
N SER A 189 -13.55 1.80 5.68
CA SER A 189 -12.75 2.87 6.29
C SER A 189 -11.80 2.37 7.39
N ILE A 190 -11.14 1.23 7.15
CA ILE A 190 -10.16 0.63 8.07
C ILE A 190 -8.78 0.53 7.44
N ARG A 191 -7.75 0.69 8.27
CA ARG A 191 -6.38 0.34 7.93
C ARG A 191 -6.17 -1.14 8.19
N VAL A 192 -5.63 -1.86 7.20
CA VAL A 192 -5.26 -3.27 7.31
C VAL A 192 -3.73 -3.37 7.29
N ARG A 193 -3.14 -4.01 8.30
CA ARG A 193 -1.71 -4.30 8.32
C ARG A 193 -1.49 -5.63 7.62
N GLY A 194 -0.61 -5.66 6.62
CA GLY A 194 -0.25 -6.90 5.92
C GLY A 194 0.47 -7.89 6.83
N GLU A 195 0.28 -9.18 6.58
CA GLU A 195 0.93 -10.27 7.32
C GLU A 195 2.45 -10.27 7.11
N LEU A 196 2.89 -10.01 5.87
CA LEU A 196 4.32 -10.02 5.56
C LEU A 196 5.00 -8.79 6.18
N LEU A 197 5.95 -9.05 7.07
CA LEU A 197 6.79 -8.02 7.71
C LEU A 197 7.93 -7.55 6.80
N THR A 198 8.39 -8.43 5.90
CA THR A 198 9.46 -8.15 4.95
C THR A 198 9.07 -8.67 3.58
N THR A 199 9.63 -8.07 2.52
CA THR A 199 9.50 -8.65 1.19
C THR A 199 10.09 -10.05 1.13
N ARG A 200 9.44 -10.93 0.38
CA ARG A 200 9.73 -12.36 0.30
C ARG A 200 9.74 -12.74 -1.18
N GLY A 201 10.72 -13.54 -1.61
CA GLY A 201 10.73 -14.14 -2.94
C GLY A 201 9.87 -15.40 -2.99
N GLY A 202 9.81 -16.06 -4.13
CA GLY A 202 9.22 -17.38 -4.31
C GLY A 202 10.10 -18.50 -3.74
N SER A 203 9.49 -19.66 -3.52
CA SER A 203 10.19 -20.89 -3.15
C SER A 203 10.39 -21.79 -4.36
N GLY A 204 11.46 -22.59 -4.35
CA GLY A 204 11.73 -23.57 -5.41
C GLY A 204 10.90 -24.83 -5.25
N GLY A 205 10.69 -25.55 -6.35
CA GLY A 205 10.08 -26.89 -6.36
C GLY A 205 11.07 -27.99 -5.98
N GLY A 206 10.55 -29.12 -5.54
CA GLY A 206 11.32 -30.32 -5.19
C GLY A 206 11.78 -31.10 -6.43
N GLY A 207 12.89 -31.82 -6.30
CA GLY A 207 13.37 -32.74 -7.32
C GLY A 207 12.47 -33.96 -7.48
N GLY A 208 12.44 -34.54 -8.68
CA GLY A 208 11.75 -35.79 -8.95
C GLY A 208 12.44 -37.00 -8.32
N GLY A 209 11.66 -38.04 -8.00
CA GLY A 209 12.19 -39.30 -7.49
C GLY A 209 12.66 -40.23 -8.60
N ASP A 210 13.60 -41.11 -8.28
CA ASP A 210 14.14 -42.08 -9.22
C ASP A 210 13.21 -43.29 -9.41
N ARG A 211 13.52 -44.11 -10.42
CA ARG A 211 12.98 -45.45 -10.55
C ARG A 211 14.11 -46.45 -10.35
N SER A 212 13.89 -47.46 -9.52
CA SER A 212 14.76 -48.62 -9.48
C SER A 212 14.17 -49.86 -10.12
N THR A 213 14.99 -50.56 -10.89
CA THR A 213 14.67 -51.84 -11.52
C THR A 213 15.14 -53.05 -10.70
N SER A 214 15.93 -52.83 -9.64
CA SER A 214 16.59 -53.88 -8.84
C SER A 214 16.19 -53.87 -7.35
N GLY A 215 15.21 -53.05 -6.95
CA GLY A 215 14.64 -53.02 -5.60
C GLY A 215 14.89 -51.70 -4.85
N CYS A 216 14.78 -51.71 -3.52
CA CYS A 216 14.88 -50.51 -2.67
C CYS A 216 16.22 -50.39 -1.91
N SER A 217 17.21 -51.20 -2.26
CA SER A 217 18.52 -51.17 -1.58
C SER A 217 19.23 -49.84 -1.85
N VAL A 218 19.58 -49.13 -0.79
CA VAL A 218 20.36 -47.87 -0.87
C VAL A 218 21.86 -48.10 -1.05
N THR A 219 22.35 -49.29 -0.68
CA THR A 219 23.78 -49.65 -0.68
C THR A 219 24.21 -50.50 -1.87
N ASP A 220 23.25 -50.96 -2.68
CA ASP A 220 23.49 -51.69 -3.92
C ASP A 220 22.77 -51.00 -5.09
N PRO A 221 23.23 -49.80 -5.49
CA PRO A 221 22.60 -49.04 -6.56
C PRO A 221 22.97 -49.61 -7.93
N SER A 222 21.97 -50.07 -8.67
CA SER A 222 22.08 -50.37 -10.10
C SER A 222 21.95 -49.09 -10.94
N PHE A 223 22.80 -48.09 -10.70
CA PHE A 223 22.69 -46.77 -11.35
C PHE A 223 22.59 -46.84 -12.88
N ILE A 224 23.30 -47.80 -13.50
CA ILE A 224 23.30 -48.05 -14.94
C ILE A 224 21.99 -48.65 -15.49
N ASN A 225 21.00 -48.91 -14.64
CA ASN A 225 19.67 -49.39 -15.02
C ASN A 225 18.54 -48.68 -14.26
N ASP A 226 18.87 -47.64 -13.48
CA ASP A 226 17.92 -46.90 -12.66
C ASP A 226 17.64 -45.54 -13.35
N PRO A 227 16.40 -45.31 -13.84
CA PRO A 227 16.04 -44.03 -14.43
C PRO A 227 16.02 -42.89 -13.41
N LYS A 228 16.65 -41.77 -13.75
CA LYS A 228 16.86 -40.63 -12.85
C LYS A 228 15.72 -39.59 -12.84
N GLY A 229 15.52 -38.93 -11.70
CA GLY A 229 14.56 -37.84 -11.52
C GLY A 229 15.03 -36.50 -12.12
N GLY A 230 14.08 -35.64 -12.46
CA GLY A 230 14.36 -34.27 -12.94
C GLY A 230 14.58 -33.26 -11.81
N GLY A 231 15.33 -32.19 -12.09
CA GLY A 231 15.55 -31.10 -11.12
C GLY A 231 14.32 -30.22 -10.95
N GLY A 232 14.07 -29.68 -9.75
CA GLY A 232 12.99 -28.73 -9.50
C GLY A 232 13.29 -27.32 -10.03
N GLY A 233 12.26 -26.55 -10.35
CA GLY A 233 12.36 -25.15 -10.77
C GLY A 233 12.58 -24.19 -9.60
N ALA A 234 13.23 -23.05 -9.83
CA ALA A 234 13.52 -22.07 -8.77
C ALA A 234 12.37 -21.10 -8.52
N GLY A 235 12.25 -20.56 -7.33
CA GLY A 235 11.29 -19.49 -7.02
C GLY A 235 11.68 -18.15 -7.66
N GLY A 236 10.67 -17.37 -8.07
CA GLY A 236 10.86 -16.00 -8.56
C GLY A 236 11.45 -15.05 -7.52
N GLY A 237 12.17 -14.02 -7.96
CA GLY A 237 12.82 -13.05 -7.06
C GLY A 237 11.90 -11.97 -6.50
N VAL A 238 12.48 -10.86 -6.04
CA VAL A 238 11.73 -9.67 -5.61
C VAL A 238 12.15 -8.46 -6.44
N ILE A 239 11.17 -7.78 -7.06
CA ILE A 239 11.32 -6.46 -7.69
C ILE A 239 10.57 -5.43 -6.85
N ILE A 240 11.24 -4.33 -6.52
CA ILE A 240 10.63 -3.15 -5.90
C ILE A 240 11.01 -1.94 -6.75
N VAL A 241 10.02 -1.22 -7.26
CA VAL A 241 10.21 0.07 -7.93
C VAL A 241 9.58 1.14 -7.06
N LYS A 242 10.37 2.13 -6.65
CA LYS A 242 9.90 3.36 -5.99
C LYS A 242 10.23 4.54 -6.89
N CYS A 243 9.20 5.09 -7.49
CA CYS A 243 9.28 6.09 -8.54
C CYS A 243 8.51 7.33 -8.10
N LEU A 244 9.18 8.46 -7.90
CA LEU A 244 8.52 9.71 -7.55
C LEU A 244 7.62 10.25 -8.69
N GLY A 245 7.95 9.91 -9.95
CA GLY A 245 7.14 10.20 -11.14
C GLY A 245 6.14 9.10 -11.48
N THR A 246 5.96 8.88 -12.78
CA THR A 246 5.07 7.85 -13.32
C THR A 246 5.86 6.57 -13.63
N ILE A 247 5.26 5.41 -13.34
CA ILE A 247 5.75 4.12 -13.88
C ILE A 247 4.98 3.87 -15.18
N ARG A 248 5.68 3.62 -16.28
CA ARG A 248 5.06 3.32 -17.59
C ARG A 248 5.52 1.97 -18.10
N ILE A 249 4.58 1.11 -18.49
CA ILE A 249 4.84 -0.16 -19.16
C ILE A 249 4.33 -0.05 -20.59
N GLY A 250 5.24 -0.05 -21.55
CA GLY A 250 4.94 0.12 -22.98
C GLY A 250 4.24 -1.09 -23.61
N PRO A 251 3.87 -1.01 -24.91
CA PRO A 251 3.09 -2.06 -25.60
C PRO A 251 3.69 -3.47 -25.62
N ARG A 252 5.00 -3.58 -25.40
CA ARG A 252 5.76 -4.85 -25.31
C ARG A 252 6.52 -4.94 -23.98
N GLY A 253 6.22 -4.04 -23.05
CA GLY A 253 6.88 -3.92 -21.77
C GLY A 253 6.50 -5.07 -20.84
N LEU A 254 7.47 -5.72 -20.21
CA LEU A 254 7.21 -6.79 -19.25
C LEU A 254 7.99 -6.56 -17.97
N ILE A 255 7.29 -6.59 -16.83
CA ILE A 255 7.89 -6.71 -15.50
C ILE A 255 7.57 -8.09 -14.94
N SER A 256 8.58 -8.94 -14.75
CA SER A 256 8.39 -10.36 -14.42
C SER A 256 9.17 -10.82 -13.18
N SER A 257 8.49 -11.64 -12.39
CA SER A 257 9.00 -12.34 -11.20
C SER A 257 8.45 -13.77 -11.16
N ASN A 258 8.50 -14.46 -12.28
CA ASN A 258 7.94 -15.79 -12.43
C ASN A 258 8.84 -16.85 -11.80
N GLY A 259 8.22 -17.95 -11.34
CA GLY A 259 8.94 -19.15 -10.96
C GLY A 259 9.48 -19.89 -12.20
N GLY A 260 10.60 -20.58 -12.01
CA GLY A 260 11.17 -21.46 -13.03
C GLY A 260 10.41 -22.77 -13.13
N ASN A 261 10.50 -23.39 -14.30
CA ASN A 261 9.86 -24.65 -14.60
C ASN A 261 10.60 -25.84 -13.96
N GLY A 262 9.86 -26.86 -13.56
CA GLY A 262 10.44 -28.14 -13.12
C GLY A 262 10.97 -28.93 -14.31
N GLY A 263 12.12 -29.57 -14.17
CA GLY A 263 12.76 -30.38 -15.20
C GLY A 263 12.12 -31.75 -15.35
N GLY A 264 12.02 -32.23 -16.59
CA GLY A 264 11.54 -33.57 -16.90
C GLY A 264 12.47 -34.68 -16.40
N GLY A 265 11.89 -35.74 -15.84
CA GLY A 265 12.62 -36.96 -15.46
C GLY A 265 13.08 -37.81 -16.66
N GLU A 266 13.90 -38.81 -16.38
CA GLU A 266 14.46 -39.70 -17.41
C GLU A 266 13.39 -40.45 -18.19
N GLN A 267 13.68 -40.70 -19.46
CA GLN A 267 12.81 -41.43 -20.36
C GLN A 267 13.42 -42.72 -20.88
N ALA A 268 12.61 -43.76 -20.97
CA ALA A 268 12.92 -44.96 -21.75
C ALA A 268 11.80 -45.21 -22.77
N GLY A 269 12.13 -45.09 -24.06
CA GLY A 269 11.14 -45.15 -25.15
C GLY A 269 10.19 -43.95 -25.14
N GLY A 270 8.90 -44.17 -25.39
CA GLY A 270 7.88 -43.11 -25.46
C GLY A 270 7.31 -42.65 -24.12
N ASN A 271 7.86 -43.08 -22.96
CA ASN A 271 7.31 -42.80 -21.63
C ASN A 271 8.35 -42.24 -20.67
N THR A 272 7.87 -41.49 -19.67
CA THR A 272 8.67 -40.97 -18.56
C THR A 272 8.79 -42.02 -17.45
N ASP A 273 10.02 -42.40 -17.11
CA ASP A 273 10.34 -43.48 -16.16
C ASP A 273 10.84 -42.92 -14.82
N GLY A 274 11.63 -41.85 -14.84
CA GLY A 274 11.98 -41.07 -13.64
C GLY A 274 10.92 -40.01 -13.32
N GLY A 275 10.78 -39.62 -12.07
CA GLY A 275 9.86 -38.57 -11.65
C GLY A 275 10.27 -37.20 -12.18
N CYS A 276 9.30 -36.35 -12.54
CA CYS A 276 9.58 -34.96 -12.93
C CYS A 276 9.82 -34.07 -11.70
N GLY A 277 10.64 -33.03 -11.84
CA GLY A 277 10.81 -32.02 -10.80
C GLY A 277 9.59 -31.09 -10.72
N GLY A 278 9.26 -30.63 -9.51
CA GLY A 278 8.25 -29.61 -9.28
C GLY A 278 8.73 -28.23 -9.71
N ALA A 279 7.81 -27.34 -10.09
CA ALA A 279 8.13 -25.99 -10.50
C ALA A 279 8.26 -25.02 -9.32
N GLY A 280 9.00 -23.92 -9.49
CA GLY A 280 9.11 -22.89 -8.48
C GLY A 280 7.90 -21.95 -8.48
N SER A 281 7.60 -21.34 -7.34
CA SER A 281 6.52 -20.35 -7.22
C SER A 281 6.93 -19.01 -7.82
N GLY A 282 5.93 -18.19 -8.16
CA GLY A 282 6.14 -16.77 -8.42
C GLY A 282 6.75 -16.05 -7.21
N GLY A 283 7.43 -14.95 -7.50
CA GLY A 283 8.03 -14.06 -6.51
C GLY A 283 7.14 -12.87 -6.17
N MET A 284 7.76 -11.70 -5.99
CA MET A 284 7.05 -10.50 -5.56
C MET A 284 7.41 -9.31 -6.45
N VAL A 285 6.39 -8.60 -6.96
CA VAL A 285 6.54 -7.35 -7.69
C VAL A 285 5.83 -6.24 -6.91
N VAL A 286 6.56 -5.19 -6.55
CA VAL A 286 6.02 -4.01 -5.86
C VAL A 286 6.31 -2.77 -6.68
N LEU A 287 5.27 -2.12 -7.19
CA LEU A 287 5.36 -0.89 -7.95
C LEU A 287 4.80 0.25 -7.10
N MET A 288 5.63 1.24 -6.76
CA MET A 288 5.22 2.44 -6.03
C MET A 288 5.49 3.67 -6.88
N ALA A 289 4.43 4.35 -7.30
CA ALA A 289 4.50 5.58 -8.06
C ALA A 289 3.99 6.77 -7.25
N GLY A 290 4.61 7.93 -7.44
CA GLY A 290 4.22 9.18 -6.79
C GLY A 290 3.16 9.94 -7.58
N GLN A 291 3.09 9.71 -8.89
CA GLN A 291 2.11 10.33 -9.78
C GLN A 291 1.06 9.33 -10.27
N GLY A 292 1.49 8.17 -10.77
CA GLY A 292 0.57 7.16 -11.29
C GLY A 292 1.28 6.02 -12.01
N LEU A 293 0.48 5.10 -12.54
CA LEU A 293 0.93 3.95 -13.31
C LEU A 293 0.21 3.95 -14.65
N GLU A 294 0.97 3.88 -15.75
CA GLU A 294 0.42 3.73 -17.09
C GLU A 294 0.83 2.36 -17.64
N ILE A 295 -0.14 1.60 -18.14
CA ILE A 295 0.06 0.28 -18.72
C ILE A 295 -0.58 0.28 -20.10
N PHE A 296 0.23 -0.01 -21.13
CA PHE A 296 -0.34 -0.31 -22.43
C PHE A 296 -1.01 -1.68 -22.38
N ALA A 297 -2.28 -1.72 -22.77
CA ALA A 297 -3.04 -2.96 -22.81
C ALA A 297 -2.39 -3.93 -23.81
N HIS A 298 -2.00 -5.11 -23.34
CA HIS A 298 -1.37 -6.11 -24.18
C HIS A 298 -2.44 -6.90 -24.96
N GLY A 299 -2.16 -7.16 -26.24
CA GLY A 299 -3.01 -7.95 -27.13
C GLY A 299 -2.96 -7.48 -28.58
N SER A 300 -3.50 -8.28 -29.49
CA SER A 300 -3.30 -8.12 -30.94
C SER A 300 -4.27 -7.16 -31.66
N GLY A 301 -5.14 -6.45 -30.94
CA GLY A 301 -6.09 -5.52 -31.56
C GLY A 301 -5.58 -4.09 -31.62
N ALA A 302 -5.08 -3.65 -32.78
CA ALA A 302 -5.01 -2.22 -33.07
C ALA A 302 -6.44 -1.72 -33.35
N GLY A 303 -6.88 -0.65 -32.66
CA GLY A 303 -8.20 -0.03 -32.89
C GLY A 303 -9.28 -0.33 -31.84
N PHE A 304 -10.25 0.57 -31.74
CA PHE A 304 -11.46 0.42 -30.92
C PHE A 304 -12.62 -0.14 -31.77
N PRO A 305 -13.47 -1.04 -31.23
CA PRO A 305 -13.36 -1.63 -29.90
C PRO A 305 -12.11 -2.52 -29.82
N LEU A 306 -11.53 -2.65 -28.62
CA LEU A 306 -10.58 -3.72 -28.33
C LEU A 306 -11.33 -5.06 -28.48
N THR A 307 -11.59 -5.49 -29.71
CA THR A 307 -12.24 -6.75 -30.04
C THR A 307 -11.18 -7.84 -30.07
N GLY A 308 -11.03 -8.55 -28.95
CA GLY A 308 -10.28 -9.79 -28.86
C GLY A 308 -8.83 -9.67 -28.37
N ASN A 309 -8.41 -10.76 -27.73
CA ASN A 309 -7.09 -11.09 -27.21
C ASN A 309 -6.46 -10.08 -26.23
N THR A 310 -7.18 -9.49 -25.28
CA THR A 310 -6.54 -8.78 -24.14
C THR A 310 -6.88 -9.35 -22.75
N THR A 311 -7.65 -10.44 -22.70
CA THR A 311 -7.91 -11.18 -21.45
C THR A 311 -7.65 -12.67 -21.60
N TYR A 312 -7.61 -13.37 -20.47
CA TYR A 312 -7.47 -14.82 -20.38
C TYR A 312 -8.58 -15.55 -21.15
N ARG A 313 -9.85 -15.14 -20.98
CA ARG A 313 -11.01 -15.65 -21.73
C ARG A 313 -10.85 -15.48 -23.25
N GLU A 314 -10.11 -14.46 -23.66
CA GLU A 314 -9.82 -14.18 -25.06
C GLU A 314 -8.47 -14.78 -25.49
N THR A 315 -7.93 -15.75 -24.74
CA THR A 315 -6.71 -16.49 -25.08
C THR A 315 -5.43 -15.64 -25.15
N ASN A 316 -5.40 -14.48 -24.47
CA ASN A 316 -4.17 -13.71 -24.31
C ASN A 316 -3.51 -13.99 -22.95
N TYR A 317 -2.23 -14.37 -23.03
CA TYR A 317 -1.37 -14.67 -21.88
C TYR A 317 -0.09 -13.80 -21.88
N SER A 318 -0.07 -12.74 -22.69
CA SER A 318 0.98 -11.74 -22.74
C SER A 318 0.75 -10.70 -21.64
N PHE A 319 1.16 -11.01 -20.42
CA PHE A 319 1.00 -10.08 -19.29
C PHE A 319 1.99 -8.91 -19.37
N ALA A 320 1.57 -7.73 -18.91
CA ALA A 320 2.45 -6.58 -18.68
C ALA A 320 3.21 -6.71 -17.36
N ILE A 321 2.56 -7.32 -16.35
CA ILE A 321 3.16 -7.61 -15.05
C ILE A 321 2.86 -9.06 -14.68
N SER A 322 3.91 -9.82 -14.37
CA SER A 322 3.79 -11.25 -14.05
C SER A 322 4.59 -11.64 -12.81
N ALA A 323 3.97 -12.40 -11.91
CA ALA A 323 4.60 -13.10 -10.80
C ALA A 323 3.97 -14.49 -10.67
N ASP A 324 3.96 -15.22 -11.78
CA ASP A 324 3.33 -16.53 -11.89
C ASP A 324 4.26 -17.67 -11.44
N GLY A 325 3.69 -18.80 -11.05
CA GLY A 325 4.47 -20.02 -10.83
C GLY A 325 4.82 -20.72 -12.14
N GLY A 326 5.94 -21.45 -12.14
CA GLY A 326 6.35 -22.25 -13.29
C GLY A 326 5.49 -23.49 -13.49
N SER A 327 5.71 -24.19 -14.61
CA SER A 327 5.10 -25.49 -14.93
C SER A 327 6.02 -26.66 -14.62
N GLY A 328 5.46 -27.79 -14.18
CA GLY A 328 6.19 -29.05 -14.12
C GLY A 328 6.34 -29.60 -15.53
N THR A 329 7.55 -29.63 -16.09
CA THR A 329 7.77 -30.18 -17.44
C THR A 329 7.95 -31.69 -17.39
N GLN A 330 7.61 -32.36 -18.49
CA GLN A 330 7.86 -33.78 -18.69
C GLN A 330 9.16 -33.97 -19.48
N GLY A 331 9.84 -35.10 -19.29
CA GLY A 331 10.85 -35.54 -20.26
C GLY A 331 10.13 -36.03 -21.51
N GLU A 332 10.47 -35.54 -22.71
CA GLU A 332 10.01 -36.15 -23.97
C GLU A 332 11.03 -36.13 -25.14
N PHE A 333 11.14 -37.26 -25.88
CA PHE A 333 11.81 -37.40 -27.17
C PHE A 333 10.81 -37.27 -28.35
N ALA A 334 9.51 -37.53 -28.14
CA ALA A 334 8.40 -37.26 -29.08
C ALA A 334 7.02 -37.24 -28.36
N GLY A 335 6.20 -36.19 -28.57
CA GLY A 335 4.84 -36.01 -28.00
C GLY A 335 4.53 -34.55 -27.57
N ASN A 336 3.39 -34.31 -26.91
CA ASN A 336 2.97 -32.98 -26.45
C ASN A 336 3.62 -32.62 -25.09
N ARG A 337 4.68 -31.81 -25.12
CA ARG A 337 5.34 -31.26 -23.93
C ARG A 337 4.52 -30.10 -23.35
N ILE A 338 4.39 -30.10 -22.02
CA ILE A 338 3.87 -28.95 -21.26
C ILE A 338 5.01 -27.95 -21.09
N ASP A 339 5.16 -27.08 -22.07
CA ASP A 339 6.19 -26.03 -22.11
C ASP A 339 5.82 -24.79 -21.32
N SER A 340 4.53 -24.61 -21.09
CA SER A 340 3.98 -23.40 -20.50
C SER A 340 2.75 -23.74 -19.69
N LYS A 341 2.48 -22.87 -18.71
CA LYS A 341 1.21 -22.86 -17.99
C LYS A 341 0.06 -22.33 -18.85
N TYR A 342 0.32 -21.66 -19.99
CA TYR A 342 -0.75 -21.20 -20.87
C TYR A 342 -0.40 -21.35 -22.37
N PRO A 343 -1.39 -21.59 -23.25
CA PRO A 343 -2.79 -21.89 -22.94
C PRO A 343 -2.93 -23.22 -22.17
N PRO A 344 -4.07 -23.46 -21.51
CA PRO A 344 -4.35 -24.76 -20.93
C PRO A 344 -4.16 -25.92 -21.91
N GLN A 345 -3.39 -26.92 -21.49
CA GLN A 345 -3.09 -28.10 -22.30
C GLN A 345 -3.80 -29.33 -21.76
N VAL A 346 -4.15 -30.27 -22.66
CA VAL A 346 -4.69 -31.58 -22.28
C VAL A 346 -3.57 -32.41 -21.69
N PHE A 347 -3.76 -32.86 -20.44
CA PHE A 347 -2.75 -33.58 -19.69
C PHE A 347 -2.69 -35.07 -20.04
N PRO A 348 -1.50 -35.63 -20.35
CA PRO A 348 -1.31 -37.07 -20.38
C PRO A 348 -1.27 -37.64 -18.95
N VAL A 349 -1.60 -38.94 -18.80
CA VAL A 349 -1.65 -39.70 -17.52
C VAL A 349 -0.23 -39.99 -16.95
N ARG A 350 0.66 -38.99 -16.90
CA ARG A 350 2.10 -39.14 -16.56
C ARG A 350 2.46 -38.45 -15.23
N PRO A 351 3.54 -38.85 -14.54
CA PRO A 351 3.98 -38.22 -13.29
C PRO A 351 4.56 -36.82 -13.58
N ILE A 352 3.69 -35.81 -13.54
CA ILE A 352 4.03 -34.40 -13.80
C ILE A 352 4.48 -33.73 -12.50
N GLY A 353 5.50 -32.87 -12.58
CA GLY A 353 5.93 -32.03 -11.45
C GLY A 353 4.82 -31.14 -10.93
N GLY A 354 4.79 -30.91 -9.63
CA GLY A 354 3.84 -29.98 -9.05
C GLY A 354 4.00 -28.56 -9.60
N PHE A 355 2.89 -27.89 -9.88
CA PHE A 355 2.90 -26.51 -10.35
C PHE A 355 3.40 -25.55 -9.28
N GLY A 356 4.07 -24.48 -9.71
CA GLY A 356 4.43 -23.39 -8.83
C GLY A 356 3.20 -22.61 -8.39
N GLY A 357 3.12 -22.27 -7.11
CA GLY A 357 2.13 -21.32 -6.61
C GLY A 357 2.33 -19.91 -7.20
N MET A 358 1.25 -19.13 -7.28
CA MET A 358 1.34 -17.73 -7.71
C MET A 358 2.04 -16.87 -6.65
N GLY A 359 2.77 -15.87 -7.10
CA GLY A 359 3.45 -14.87 -6.28
C GLY A 359 2.53 -13.77 -5.76
N LEU A 360 3.08 -12.56 -5.61
CA LEU A 360 2.36 -11.37 -5.15
C LEU A 360 2.69 -10.16 -6.02
N ILE A 361 1.67 -9.46 -6.51
CA ILE A 361 1.81 -8.15 -7.15
C ILE A 361 1.16 -7.10 -6.25
N GLN A 362 1.91 -6.06 -5.90
CA GLN A 362 1.39 -4.89 -5.19
C GLN A 362 1.59 -3.64 -6.03
N ILE A 363 0.51 -2.89 -6.22
CA ILE A 363 0.54 -1.61 -6.92
C ILE A 363 0.18 -0.52 -5.92
N HIS A 364 1.07 0.45 -5.81
CA HIS A 364 0.92 1.61 -4.95
C HIS A 364 0.92 2.87 -5.81
N VAL A 365 -0.24 3.48 -5.95
CA VAL A 365 -0.40 4.78 -6.60
C VAL A 365 -1.12 5.74 -5.65
N PRO A 366 -1.01 7.06 -5.85
CA PRO A 366 -1.84 7.99 -5.09
C PRO A 366 -3.32 7.63 -5.32
N PRO A 367 -4.15 7.52 -4.27
CA PRO A 367 -5.58 7.36 -4.45
C PRO A 367 -6.15 8.60 -5.15
N GLY A 368 -7.09 8.43 -6.06
CA GLY A 368 -7.81 9.55 -6.66
C GLY A 368 -9.15 9.82 -5.99
N ASP A 369 -9.97 10.57 -6.73
CA ASP A 369 -11.39 10.73 -6.43
C ASP A 369 -12.19 9.77 -7.32
N ASP A 370 -13.07 9.00 -6.68
CA ASP A 370 -13.97 7.93 -7.18
C ASP A 370 -14.95 8.34 -8.31
N GLN A 371 -14.72 9.49 -8.94
CA GLN A 371 -15.50 10.07 -10.03
C GLN A 371 -14.67 10.26 -11.30
N ALA A 372 -13.34 10.07 -11.24
CA ALA A 372 -12.44 10.41 -12.34
C ALA A 372 -12.55 9.44 -13.53
N ASP A 373 -12.77 8.15 -13.28
CA ASP A 373 -12.70 7.11 -14.32
C ASP A 373 -13.84 6.08 -14.28
N ALA A 374 -14.82 6.24 -13.39
CA ALA A 374 -15.99 5.38 -13.23
C ALA A 374 -15.71 3.87 -13.04
N THR A 375 -14.56 3.47 -12.46
CA THR A 375 -14.30 2.07 -12.05
C THR A 375 -14.94 1.71 -10.71
N GLY A 376 -15.27 2.73 -9.89
CA GLY A 376 -15.81 2.56 -8.54
C GLY A 376 -14.75 2.12 -7.52
N ASN A 377 -13.48 2.49 -7.77
CA ASN A 377 -12.34 2.14 -6.93
C ASN A 377 -11.27 3.24 -6.93
N ARG A 378 -11.17 3.95 -5.80
CA ARG A 378 -10.26 5.09 -5.62
C ARG A 378 -8.80 4.73 -5.71
N LEU A 379 -8.46 3.48 -5.42
CA LEU A 379 -7.08 3.00 -5.43
C LEU A 379 -6.57 2.73 -6.84
N ASP A 380 -7.44 2.76 -7.86
CA ASP A 380 -7.03 2.62 -9.26
C ASP A 380 -7.17 3.88 -10.11
N ASP A 381 -7.70 4.98 -9.60
CA ASP A 381 -7.93 6.22 -10.37
C ASP A 381 -6.66 6.74 -11.09
N ASN A 382 -5.48 6.60 -10.46
CA ASN A 382 -4.18 6.98 -11.04
C ASN A 382 -3.45 5.79 -11.72
N ILE A 383 -4.19 4.73 -12.07
CA ILE A 383 -3.74 3.61 -12.90
C ILE A 383 -4.45 3.73 -14.25
N HIS A 384 -3.72 4.07 -15.30
CA HIS A 384 -4.25 4.23 -16.64
C HIS A 384 -3.90 3.01 -17.48
N PHE A 385 -4.92 2.32 -17.97
CA PHE A 385 -4.75 1.40 -19.09
C PHE A 385 -4.97 2.16 -20.38
N VAL A 386 -4.03 2.05 -21.30
CA VAL A 386 -4.05 2.77 -22.59
C VAL A 386 -3.86 1.81 -23.75
N TYR A 387 -4.29 2.20 -24.95
CA TYR A 387 -4.04 1.47 -26.18
C TYR A 387 -3.72 2.44 -27.32
N LEU A 388 -3.21 1.91 -28.44
CA LEU A 388 -3.04 2.67 -29.67
C LEU A 388 -4.23 2.41 -30.59
N ASP A 389 -4.91 3.46 -31.03
CA ASP A 389 -5.98 3.34 -32.03
C ASP A 389 -5.44 3.04 -33.45
N GLY A 390 -6.34 2.91 -34.43
CA GLY A 390 -5.96 2.62 -35.82
C GLY A 390 -5.12 3.73 -36.49
N ALA A 391 -5.06 4.93 -35.90
CA ALA A 391 -4.20 6.03 -36.32
C ALA A 391 -2.88 6.10 -35.52
N GLY A 392 -2.66 5.16 -34.58
CA GLY A 392 -1.49 5.13 -33.71
C GLY A 392 -1.54 6.16 -32.57
N LEU A 393 -2.71 6.74 -32.26
CA LEU A 393 -2.87 7.67 -31.15
C LEU A 393 -3.17 6.91 -29.85
N LYS A 394 -2.60 7.40 -28.75
CA LYS A 394 -2.83 6.85 -27.41
C LYS A 394 -4.25 7.21 -26.94
N GLN A 395 -5.01 6.20 -26.54
CA GLN A 395 -6.37 6.33 -26.02
C GLN A 395 -6.50 5.60 -24.68
N ASP A 396 -7.34 6.13 -23.77
CA ASP A 396 -7.68 5.45 -22.51
C ASP A 396 -8.63 4.29 -22.75
N VAL A 397 -8.41 3.20 -22.02
CA VAL A 397 -9.31 2.04 -22.02
C VAL A 397 -10.60 2.38 -21.26
N PRO A 398 -11.80 2.02 -21.78
CA PRO A 398 -13.05 2.28 -21.07
C PRO A 398 -13.13 1.59 -19.69
N PRO A 399 -13.91 2.12 -18.74
CA PRO A 399 -13.88 1.70 -17.34
C PRO A 399 -14.14 0.21 -17.12
N ALA A 400 -15.16 -0.34 -17.78
CA ALA A 400 -15.49 -1.77 -17.70
C ALA A 400 -14.34 -2.68 -18.16
N ARG A 401 -13.55 -2.23 -19.16
CA ARG A 401 -12.40 -2.97 -19.65
C ARG A 401 -11.16 -2.75 -18.79
N LYS A 402 -10.97 -1.55 -18.25
CA LYS A 402 -9.93 -1.28 -17.25
C LYS A 402 -10.04 -2.24 -16.06
N VAL A 403 -11.24 -2.45 -15.52
CA VAL A 403 -11.49 -3.39 -14.40
C VAL A 403 -11.04 -4.82 -14.74
N GLN A 404 -11.27 -5.27 -15.98
CA GLN A 404 -10.83 -6.58 -16.47
C GLN A 404 -9.30 -6.67 -16.61
N LEU A 405 -8.68 -5.67 -17.23
CA LEU A 405 -7.24 -5.63 -17.47
C LEU A 405 -6.43 -5.51 -16.18
N LEU A 406 -6.91 -4.69 -15.24
CA LEU A 406 -6.33 -4.54 -13.91
C LEU A 406 -6.42 -5.84 -13.11
N ALA A 407 -7.44 -6.66 -13.40
CA ALA A 407 -7.72 -7.93 -12.73
C ALA A 407 -7.82 -7.83 -11.19
N TRP A 408 -8.09 -6.62 -10.65
CA TRP A 408 -8.26 -6.42 -9.21
C TRP A 408 -9.59 -7.01 -8.76
N ARG A 409 -9.54 -7.82 -7.70
CA ARG A 409 -10.71 -8.57 -7.24
C ARG A 409 -11.44 -7.92 -6.08
N GLY A 410 -10.98 -6.79 -5.54
CA GLY A 410 -11.58 -6.20 -4.33
C GLY A 410 -10.99 -6.75 -3.02
N TRP A 411 -11.40 -6.14 -1.91
CA TRP A 411 -11.08 -6.57 -0.55
C TRP A 411 -11.90 -7.80 -0.17
N VAL A 412 -11.24 -8.81 0.41
CA VAL A 412 -11.90 -10.05 0.83
C VAL A 412 -12.57 -9.85 2.19
N GLU A 413 -13.84 -10.25 2.29
CA GLU A 413 -14.57 -10.32 3.56
C GLU A 413 -14.48 -11.72 4.19
N PRO A 414 -14.83 -11.89 5.48
CA PRO A 414 -14.72 -13.19 6.17
C PRO A 414 -15.46 -14.35 5.50
N ASN A 415 -16.49 -14.06 4.69
CA ASN A 415 -17.22 -15.06 3.91
C ASN A 415 -16.58 -15.40 2.54
N GLY A 416 -15.42 -14.81 2.23
CA GLY A 416 -14.70 -14.98 0.96
C GLY A 416 -15.21 -14.10 -0.18
N THR A 417 -16.31 -13.37 -0.01
CA THR A 417 -16.81 -12.41 -1.00
C THR A 417 -15.86 -11.23 -1.09
N ARG A 418 -15.72 -10.66 -2.29
CA ARG A 418 -14.84 -9.52 -2.52
C ARG A 418 -15.60 -8.29 -3.00
N PHE A 419 -15.26 -7.14 -2.44
CA PHE A 419 -15.97 -5.88 -2.68
C PHE A 419 -15.04 -4.77 -3.17
N ASN A 420 -15.59 -3.89 -4.01
CA ASN A 420 -14.98 -2.61 -4.36
C ASN A 420 -15.27 -1.55 -3.29
N ASP A 421 -14.85 -0.31 -3.55
CA ASP A 421 -14.96 0.80 -2.60
C ASP A 421 -16.39 1.23 -2.29
N VAL A 422 -17.33 0.97 -3.21
CA VAL A 422 -18.76 1.27 -3.06
C VAL A 422 -19.56 0.08 -2.50
N GLY A 423 -18.91 -1.01 -2.14
CA GLY A 423 -19.56 -2.21 -1.59
C GLY A 423 -20.24 -3.09 -2.63
N ALA A 424 -19.93 -2.91 -3.91
CA ALA A 424 -20.37 -3.80 -4.98
C ALA A 424 -19.42 -5.01 -5.10
N THR A 425 -19.98 -6.19 -5.32
CA THR A 425 -19.20 -7.41 -5.50
C THR A 425 -18.48 -7.38 -6.86
N ILE A 426 -17.18 -7.66 -6.87
CA ILE A 426 -16.40 -7.82 -8.11
C ILE A 426 -16.35 -9.30 -8.48
N THR A 427 -16.84 -9.65 -9.67
CA THR A 427 -16.70 -11.00 -10.24
C THR A 427 -16.10 -10.91 -11.64
N LEU A 428 -14.85 -11.35 -11.80
CA LEU A 428 -14.14 -11.29 -13.08
C LEU A 428 -14.17 -12.62 -13.85
N SER A 429 -14.31 -13.77 -13.17
CA SER A 429 -14.12 -15.11 -13.76
C SER A 429 -12.85 -15.14 -14.64
N GLU A 430 -12.85 -15.83 -15.79
CA GLU A 430 -11.77 -15.85 -16.78
C GLU A 430 -11.53 -14.50 -17.49
N GLY A 431 -12.20 -13.42 -17.11
CA GLY A 431 -12.06 -12.09 -17.72
C GLY A 431 -10.84 -11.29 -17.26
N GLU A 432 -9.85 -11.92 -16.63
CA GLU A 432 -8.62 -11.26 -16.13
C GLU A 432 -7.65 -10.96 -17.29
N GLY A 433 -7.07 -9.76 -17.31
CA GLY A 433 -6.14 -9.32 -18.36
C GLY A 433 -4.68 -9.25 -17.94
N ASP A 434 -4.03 -8.13 -18.24
CA ASP A 434 -2.56 -7.97 -18.36
C ASP A 434 -1.73 -8.07 -17.08
N ILE A 435 -2.33 -8.45 -15.95
CA ILE A 435 -1.64 -8.55 -14.66
C ILE A 435 -1.92 -9.92 -14.04
N ARG A 436 -0.85 -10.63 -13.69
CA ARG A 436 -0.95 -11.99 -13.13
C ARG A 436 0.05 -12.26 -12.00
N PRO A 437 -0.37 -12.66 -10.79
CA PRO A 437 -1.75 -12.80 -10.31
C PRO A 437 -2.45 -11.44 -10.15
N SER A 438 -3.75 -11.46 -9.82
CA SER A 438 -4.51 -10.26 -9.46
C SER A 438 -3.74 -9.38 -8.46
N PRO A 439 -3.56 -8.08 -8.73
CA PRO A 439 -2.77 -7.22 -7.87
C PRO A 439 -3.50 -6.90 -6.57
N ILE A 440 -2.73 -6.57 -5.53
CA ILE A 440 -3.21 -5.86 -4.35
C ILE A 440 -2.95 -4.36 -4.57
N LEU A 441 -4.02 -3.58 -4.57
CA LEU A 441 -3.93 -2.13 -4.69
C LEU A 441 -3.79 -1.50 -3.31
N LEU A 442 -2.77 -0.68 -3.16
CA LEU A 442 -2.45 0.00 -1.91
C LEU A 442 -2.24 1.50 -2.19
N PRO A 443 -2.44 2.39 -1.20
CA PRO A 443 -2.06 3.79 -1.38
C PRO A 443 -0.54 3.92 -1.49
N SER A 444 -0.09 4.84 -2.35
CA SER A 444 1.32 5.22 -2.40
C SER A 444 1.76 5.88 -1.09
N PRO A 445 2.94 5.51 -0.54
CA PRO A 445 3.48 6.16 0.65
C PRO A 445 4.04 7.56 0.37
N PHE A 446 4.06 8.00 -0.88
CA PHE A 446 4.49 9.33 -1.30
C PHE A 446 3.62 9.82 -2.46
N ALA A 447 3.23 11.09 -2.44
CA ALA A 447 2.44 11.74 -3.48
C ALA A 447 2.61 13.27 -3.37
N PRO A 448 2.40 14.05 -4.46
CA PRO A 448 2.38 15.52 -4.41
C PRO A 448 1.36 16.08 -3.41
N THR A 449 0.30 15.31 -3.18
CA THR A 449 -0.72 15.60 -2.18
C THR A 449 -0.86 14.42 -1.24
N SER A 450 -0.87 14.68 0.06
CA SER A 450 -1.24 13.67 1.06
C SER A 450 -2.40 14.18 1.90
N ARG A 451 -3.20 13.26 2.46
CA ARG A 451 -4.41 13.59 3.20
C ARG A 451 -4.46 12.80 4.50
N GLY A 452 -4.53 13.51 5.61
CA GLY A 452 -4.84 12.95 6.92
C GLY A 452 -6.30 13.17 7.27
N ARG A 453 -6.95 12.16 7.84
CA ARG A 453 -8.31 12.28 8.36
C ARG A 453 -8.45 11.53 9.67
N SER A 454 -9.11 12.12 10.66
CA SER A 454 -9.45 11.43 11.89
C SER A 454 -10.65 10.50 11.74
N ARG A 455 -10.81 9.56 12.67
CA ARG A 455 -12.14 9.02 12.98
C ARG A 455 -12.99 10.11 13.64
N TRP A 456 -14.30 9.87 13.75
CA TRP A 456 -15.13 10.71 14.60
C TRP A 456 -14.58 10.72 16.02
N LEU A 457 -14.24 11.91 16.50
CA LEU A 457 -13.76 12.18 17.85
C LEU A 457 -14.96 12.64 18.67
N ASP A 458 -15.17 12.02 19.83
CA ASP A 458 -16.17 12.46 20.80
C ASP A 458 -15.71 13.80 21.40
N LEU A 459 -16.58 14.80 21.33
CA LEU A 459 -16.38 16.11 21.95
C LEU A 459 -16.60 16.05 23.48
N GLY A 460 -17.02 14.91 24.00
CA GLY A 460 -17.28 14.60 25.40
C GLY A 460 -18.69 14.97 25.82
N ALA A 461 -18.91 15.00 27.15
CA ALA A 461 -20.10 15.59 27.77
C ALA A 461 -20.06 17.12 27.66
N ALA A 462 -19.95 17.61 26.43
CA ALA A 462 -20.06 18.99 26.03
C ALA A 462 -21.52 19.42 26.02
N VAL A 463 -22.12 19.43 27.20
CA VAL A 463 -23.38 20.12 27.44
C VAL A 463 -23.01 21.25 28.37
N ARG A 464 -22.71 22.42 27.80
CA ARG A 464 -22.69 23.65 28.61
C ARG A 464 -24.08 23.80 29.23
N ASP A 465 -24.16 23.60 30.53
CA ASP A 465 -25.35 23.91 31.30
C ASP A 465 -25.42 25.45 31.39
N ARG A 466 -26.38 26.07 30.68
CA ARG A 466 -26.64 27.50 30.84
C ARG A 466 -27.17 27.69 32.26
N ARG A 467 -26.49 28.50 33.07
CA ARG A 467 -27.03 28.95 34.37
C ARG A 467 -27.13 30.46 34.40
N ASP A 468 -28.28 30.94 34.87
CA ASP A 468 -28.58 32.36 34.98
C ASP A 468 -27.82 33.04 36.14
N ASN A 469 -27.08 32.27 36.97
CA ASN A 469 -26.27 32.76 38.08
C ASN A 469 -24.84 32.20 38.03
N ALA A 470 -23.84 33.02 38.42
CA ALA A 470 -22.45 32.61 38.53
C ALA A 470 -22.30 31.41 39.50
N PRO A 471 -21.61 30.32 39.13
CA PRO A 471 -21.34 29.24 40.06
C PRO A 471 -20.43 29.70 41.20
N GLY A 472 -20.48 28.99 42.34
CA GLY A 472 -19.48 29.14 43.40
C GLY A 472 -18.06 28.81 42.90
N PRO A 473 -17.01 29.24 43.62
CA PRO A 473 -15.61 29.28 43.16
C PRO A 473 -14.96 27.94 42.78
N ASN A 474 -15.67 26.81 42.91
CA ASN A 474 -15.16 25.46 42.68
C ASN A 474 -15.83 24.71 41.51
N VAL A 475 -16.58 25.40 40.64
CA VAL A 475 -17.27 24.75 39.50
C VAL A 475 -16.62 25.16 38.18
N ALA A 476 -15.68 24.35 37.70
CA ALA A 476 -15.15 24.47 36.35
C ALA A 476 -16.26 24.14 35.33
N ARG A 477 -16.37 24.94 34.25
CA ARG A 477 -17.17 24.70 33.01
C ARG A 477 -18.56 25.35 32.88
N VAL A 478 -18.80 26.57 33.38
CA VAL A 478 -20.08 27.28 33.11
C VAL A 478 -19.83 28.62 32.40
N VAL A 479 -20.61 28.91 31.37
CA VAL A 479 -20.72 30.26 30.79
C VAL A 479 -21.85 30.99 31.48
N VAL A 480 -21.52 32.14 32.07
CA VAL A 480 -22.49 33.04 32.72
C VAL A 480 -22.94 34.06 31.68
N ALA A 481 -24.24 34.13 31.41
CA ALA A 481 -24.85 35.19 30.61
C ALA A 481 -26.03 35.78 31.40
N ALA A 482 -26.26 37.09 31.26
CA ALA A 482 -27.38 37.74 31.94
C ALA A 482 -28.72 37.23 31.40
N ALA A 483 -29.73 37.14 32.27
CA ALA A 483 -31.08 36.78 31.88
C ALA A 483 -31.59 37.75 30.79
N GLY A 484 -32.05 37.22 29.65
CA GLY A 484 -32.51 38.01 28.50
C GLY A 484 -31.45 38.33 27.44
N THR A 485 -30.17 38.05 27.72
CA THR A 485 -29.13 37.98 26.68
C THR A 485 -28.87 36.51 26.35
N GLU A 486 -29.18 36.11 25.12
CA GLU A 486 -28.73 34.82 24.57
C GLU A 486 -27.19 34.75 24.75
N PRO A 487 -26.64 33.72 25.41
CA PRO A 487 -25.21 33.47 25.35
C PRO A 487 -24.88 33.18 23.90
N ARG A 488 -24.48 34.22 23.16
CA ARG A 488 -23.72 34.01 21.94
C ARG A 488 -22.57 33.11 22.37
N PRO A 489 -22.29 32.02 21.65
CA PRO A 489 -21.06 31.30 21.89
C PRO A 489 -19.97 32.35 21.83
N ASP A 490 -19.31 32.60 22.95
CA ASP A 490 -18.24 33.58 23.01
C ASP A 490 -17.07 32.91 22.30
N PHE A 491 -17.07 33.03 20.97
CA PHE A 491 -16.18 32.36 20.03
C PHE A 491 -14.73 32.86 20.13
N GLY A 492 -14.36 33.52 21.23
CA GLY A 492 -13.19 34.38 21.37
C GLY A 492 -13.09 35.30 20.16
N ASP A 493 -13.87 36.37 20.19
CA ASP A 493 -14.09 37.28 19.07
C ASP A 493 -14.65 36.56 17.81
N PRO A 494 -15.97 36.70 17.52
CA PRO A 494 -16.58 36.11 16.34
C PRO A 494 -15.96 36.60 15.01
N THR A 495 -15.16 37.67 15.02
CA THR A 495 -14.39 38.08 13.84
C THR A 495 -13.14 37.22 13.60
N LEU A 496 -12.62 36.53 14.62
CA LEU A 496 -11.35 35.80 14.54
C LEU A 496 -11.52 34.33 14.11
N GLY A 497 -12.62 33.65 14.47
CA GLY A 497 -12.95 32.30 13.98
C GLY A 497 -11.81 31.28 14.12
N TYR A 498 -11.74 30.31 13.19
CA TYR A 498 -10.55 29.47 13.03
C TYR A 498 -9.45 30.27 12.33
N ALA A 499 -8.74 31.06 13.14
CA ALA A 499 -7.74 31.97 12.62
C ALA A 499 -6.50 31.23 12.09
N GLY A 500 -5.77 31.90 11.19
CA GLY A 500 -4.61 31.32 10.53
C GLY A 500 -4.94 30.58 9.24
N THR A 501 -6.22 30.46 8.84
CA THR A 501 -6.60 29.99 7.49
C THR A 501 -7.22 31.11 6.66
N THR A 502 -7.11 31.00 5.34
CA THR A 502 -7.78 31.93 4.42
C THR A 502 -9.28 31.62 4.32
N THR A 503 -10.08 32.64 4.00
CA THR A 503 -11.55 32.52 3.81
C THR A 503 -12.09 32.99 2.49
N SER A 504 -11.23 33.43 1.58
CA SER A 504 -11.65 33.55 0.18
C SER A 504 -12.15 32.19 -0.29
N ALA A 505 -13.33 32.13 -0.92
CA ALA A 505 -13.98 30.87 -1.30
C ALA A 505 -13.05 29.87 -2.01
N ALA A 506 -12.18 30.36 -2.91
CA ALA A 506 -11.22 29.51 -3.64
C ALA A 506 -10.16 28.85 -2.74
N ASN A 507 -9.76 29.50 -1.64
CA ASN A 507 -8.65 29.08 -0.78
C ASN A 507 -9.12 28.70 0.64
N ALA A 508 -10.43 28.60 0.88
CA ALA A 508 -10.97 28.36 2.21
C ALA A 508 -10.29 27.16 2.88
N GLY A 509 -9.83 27.36 4.11
CA GLY A 509 -9.16 26.34 4.93
C GLY A 509 -7.66 26.17 4.68
N TYR A 510 -7.09 26.74 3.61
CA TYR A 510 -5.62 26.76 3.45
C TYR A 510 -4.99 27.67 4.50
N ALA A 511 -3.83 27.27 5.01
CA ALA A 511 -3.09 28.09 5.96
C ALA A 511 -2.73 29.43 5.31
N ALA A 512 -3.02 30.51 6.03
CA ALA A 512 -2.68 31.88 5.68
C ALA A 512 -1.22 32.13 6.02
N PHE A 513 -0.53 32.81 5.11
CA PHE A 513 0.90 33.04 5.20
C PHE A 513 1.25 34.50 4.89
N ASP A 514 2.43 34.92 5.34
CA ASP A 514 3.06 36.17 4.92
C ASP A 514 4.00 35.96 3.72
N ASN A 515 4.66 37.04 3.29
CA ASN A 515 5.59 37.02 2.14
C ASN A 515 6.83 36.13 2.37
N GLN A 516 7.05 35.61 3.57
CA GLN A 516 8.16 34.68 3.88
C GLN A 516 7.66 33.24 4.06
N GLY A 517 6.38 32.97 3.83
CA GLY A 517 5.78 31.64 4.04
C GLY A 517 5.56 31.31 5.51
N LYS A 518 5.67 32.30 6.40
CA LYS A 518 5.38 32.12 7.83
C LYS A 518 3.88 32.19 8.06
N LEU A 519 3.39 31.36 8.98
CA LEU A 519 1.99 31.38 9.39
C LEU A 519 1.65 32.68 10.12
N THR A 520 0.51 33.27 9.76
CA THR A 520 0.02 34.49 10.38
C THR A 520 -1.16 34.16 11.29
N PHE A 521 -0.99 34.38 12.60
CA PHE A 521 -2.05 34.24 13.59
C PHE A 521 -2.38 35.62 14.19
N PRO A 522 -3.66 36.00 14.26
CA PRO A 522 -4.06 37.27 14.86
C PRO A 522 -3.90 37.24 16.38
N SER A 523 -3.45 38.36 16.93
CA SER A 523 -3.47 38.62 18.37
C SER A 523 -4.87 39.03 18.81
N ILE A 524 -5.33 38.53 19.96
CA ILE A 524 -6.58 38.95 20.58
C ILE A 524 -6.46 40.37 21.11
N VAL A 525 -7.41 41.23 20.75
CA VAL A 525 -7.53 42.58 21.32
C VAL A 525 -8.54 42.53 22.47
N ILE A 526 -8.12 42.97 23.66
CA ILE A 526 -8.98 43.10 24.85
C ILE A 526 -9.05 44.58 25.21
N GLY A 527 -10.24 45.17 25.10
CA GLY A 527 -10.40 46.61 25.21
C GLY A 527 -9.64 47.34 24.09
N ALA A 528 -8.65 48.15 24.47
CA ALA A 528 -7.79 48.89 23.53
C ALA A 528 -6.37 48.28 23.40
N THR A 529 -6.15 47.08 23.92
CA THR A 529 -4.79 46.52 24.06
C THR A 529 -4.73 45.06 23.60
N ASN A 530 -3.65 44.68 22.92
CA ASN A 530 -3.36 43.28 22.51
C ASN A 530 -2.07 42.73 23.12
N THR A 531 -1.37 43.55 23.90
CA THR A 531 -0.10 43.25 24.54
C THR A 531 -0.19 43.56 26.02
N PHE A 532 0.09 42.57 26.86
CA PHE A 532 -0.09 42.62 28.30
C PHE A 532 1.28 42.59 28.97
N ALA A 533 1.58 43.56 29.83
CA ALA A 533 2.85 43.58 30.56
C ALA A 533 2.91 42.40 31.54
N LEU A 534 4.08 41.75 31.61
CA LEU A 534 4.31 40.59 32.46
C LEU A 534 4.93 41.05 33.78
N ALA A 535 4.29 40.71 34.90
CA ALA A 535 4.83 40.95 36.24
C ALA A 535 5.78 39.82 36.68
N ASN A 536 5.39 38.57 36.42
CA ASN A 536 6.16 37.40 36.83
C ASN A 536 5.86 36.19 35.92
N LEU A 537 6.83 35.28 35.80
CA LEU A 537 6.68 33.97 35.18
C LEU A 537 7.25 32.90 36.12
N SER A 538 6.38 32.13 36.77
CA SER A 538 6.77 31.00 37.60
C SER A 538 6.78 29.71 36.80
N THR A 539 7.89 28.97 36.87
CA THR A 539 8.06 27.66 36.22
C THR A 539 7.77 26.47 37.13
N SER A 540 7.38 26.72 38.38
CA SER A 540 7.16 25.70 39.42
C SER A 540 5.69 25.58 39.85
N ALA A 541 4.77 26.17 39.07
CA ALA A 541 3.36 26.14 39.38
C ALA A 541 2.74 24.75 39.10
N THR A 542 1.56 24.53 39.67
CA THR A 542 0.74 23.36 39.36
C THR A 542 -0.70 23.78 39.09
N LEU A 543 -1.37 23.05 38.21
CA LEU A 543 -2.80 23.16 37.94
C LEU A 543 -3.39 21.75 38.11
N ASP A 544 -4.33 21.59 39.03
CA ASP A 544 -4.93 20.30 39.38
C ASP A 544 -3.91 19.19 39.70
N GLY A 545 -2.78 19.57 40.34
CA GLY A 545 -1.69 18.66 40.70
C GLY A 545 -0.73 18.31 39.55
N ALA A 546 -0.97 18.78 38.33
CA ALA A 546 -0.05 18.62 37.21
C ALA A 546 0.90 19.83 37.07
N PRO A 547 2.15 19.65 36.61
CA PRO A 547 3.07 20.75 36.36
C PRO A 547 2.51 21.77 35.36
N ALA A 548 2.66 23.05 35.65
CA ALA A 548 2.27 24.16 34.78
C ALA A 548 3.23 25.34 34.94
N TYR A 549 3.27 26.22 33.94
CA TYR A 549 3.82 27.56 34.14
C TYR A 549 2.72 28.52 34.55
N LEU A 550 3.05 29.53 35.34
CA LEU A 550 2.14 30.59 35.75
C LEU A 550 2.69 31.94 35.32
N ALA A 551 2.02 32.57 34.34
CA ALA A 551 2.26 33.95 33.97
C ALA A 551 1.34 34.88 34.78
N GLU A 552 1.92 35.83 35.48
CA GLU A 552 1.21 36.88 36.20
C GLU A 552 1.31 38.19 35.41
N LEU A 553 0.17 38.77 35.05
CA LEU A 553 0.12 40.06 34.37
C LEU A 553 0.34 41.22 35.34
N ALA A 554 0.85 42.34 34.84
CA ALA A 554 1.06 43.56 35.62
C ALA A 554 -0.26 44.18 36.11
N ALA A 555 -0.18 44.94 37.20
CA ALA A 555 -1.34 45.67 37.73
C ALA A 555 -1.89 46.67 36.69
N GLY A 556 -3.23 46.77 36.60
CA GLY A 556 -3.91 47.63 35.62
C GLY A 556 -4.15 46.98 34.25
N VAL A 557 -3.79 45.71 34.09
CA VAL A 557 -4.04 44.91 32.89
C VAL A 557 -4.89 43.71 33.26
N ASP A 558 -6.04 43.52 32.58
CA ASP A 558 -6.92 42.36 32.82
C ASP A 558 -7.29 41.62 31.52
N LEU A 559 -7.50 40.31 31.64
CA LEU A 559 -8.02 39.44 30.57
C LEU A 559 -9.55 39.37 30.54
N GLY A 560 -10.24 40.34 31.15
CA GLY A 560 -11.67 40.33 31.36
C GLY A 560 -12.13 39.44 32.53
N ALA A 561 -13.39 39.61 32.93
CA ALA A 561 -13.98 38.97 34.11
C ALA A 561 -14.37 37.50 33.93
N ILE A 562 -14.32 36.98 32.70
CA ILE A 562 -14.72 35.59 32.40
C ILE A 562 -13.50 34.70 32.55
N ALA A 563 -13.48 33.87 33.60
CA ALA A 563 -12.44 32.87 33.79
C ALA A 563 -12.43 31.86 32.63
N ASP A 564 -11.23 31.40 32.26
CA ASP A 564 -10.97 30.41 31.21
C ASP A 564 -11.56 30.72 29.83
N ARG A 565 -11.86 31.99 29.55
CA ARG A 565 -12.28 32.45 28.21
C ARG A 565 -11.27 32.09 27.12
N TYR A 566 -9.98 32.21 27.42
CA TYR A 566 -8.86 31.97 26.49
C TYR A 566 -8.18 30.61 26.71
N ALA A 567 -8.78 29.69 27.48
CA ALA A 567 -8.26 28.33 27.57
C ALA A 567 -8.24 27.67 26.17
N GLY A 568 -7.11 27.05 25.82
CA GLY A 568 -6.86 26.48 24.49
C GLY A 568 -6.19 27.43 23.50
N TYR A 569 -6.22 28.75 23.72
CA TYR A 569 -5.43 29.72 22.96
C TYR A 569 -3.94 29.60 23.31
N ARG A 570 -3.09 30.31 22.57
CA ARG A 570 -1.66 30.39 22.87
C ARG A 570 -1.32 31.73 23.53
N LEU A 571 -0.51 31.71 24.57
CA LEU A 571 0.13 32.91 25.12
C LEU A 571 1.55 33.02 24.56
N SER A 572 1.78 34.03 23.73
CA SER A 572 3.09 34.35 23.15
C SER A 572 3.83 35.34 24.04
N PHE A 573 5.06 35.01 24.44
CA PHE A 573 5.92 35.90 25.20
C PHE A 573 6.75 36.78 24.28
N VAL A 574 6.93 38.04 24.66
CA VAL A 574 7.59 39.07 23.87
C VAL A 574 8.67 39.75 24.71
N ASN A 575 9.82 40.02 24.11
CA ASN A 575 10.91 40.75 24.76
C ASN A 575 10.71 42.28 24.68
N ALA A 576 11.60 43.04 25.33
CA ALA A 576 11.54 44.50 25.32
C ALA A 576 11.68 45.14 23.93
N GLY A 577 12.24 44.42 22.96
CA GLY A 577 12.35 44.83 21.56
C GLY A 577 11.14 44.45 20.71
N GLY A 578 10.06 43.90 21.29
CA GLY A 578 8.87 43.48 20.55
C GLY A 578 9.02 42.16 19.78
N THR A 579 10.10 41.41 20.00
CA THR A 579 10.32 40.11 19.35
C THR A 579 9.65 38.99 20.15
N ALA A 580 8.88 38.13 19.47
CA ALA A 580 8.30 36.94 20.08
C ALA A 580 9.40 35.92 20.43
N LEU A 581 9.33 35.38 21.64
CA LEU A 581 10.32 34.45 22.21
C LEU A 581 9.84 32.99 22.13
N ALA A 582 8.63 32.72 22.61
CA ALA A 582 8.00 31.40 22.63
C ALA A 582 6.49 31.55 22.88
N ASP A 583 5.70 30.55 22.49
CA ASP A 583 4.27 30.49 22.78
C ASP A 583 3.84 29.18 23.44
N PHE A 584 2.90 29.27 24.39
CA PHE A 584 2.44 28.13 25.20
C PHE A 584 0.92 28.06 25.21
N ARG A 585 0.38 26.84 25.24
CA ARG A 585 -1.07 26.64 25.36
C ARG A 585 -1.55 27.11 26.73
N ILE A 586 -2.59 27.93 26.73
CA ILE A 586 -3.29 28.37 27.95
C ILE A 586 -4.16 27.21 28.45
N LEU A 587 -3.88 26.72 29.65
CA LEU A 587 -4.64 25.67 30.31
C LEU A 587 -5.86 26.24 31.04
N SER A 588 -5.65 27.35 31.75
CA SER A 588 -6.66 28.06 32.54
C SER A 588 -6.21 29.51 32.75
N HIS A 589 -7.15 30.43 32.97
CA HIS A 589 -6.81 31.78 33.39
C HIS A 589 -7.93 32.44 34.20
N ASN A 590 -7.56 33.46 34.97
CA ASN A 590 -8.48 34.47 35.49
C ASN A 590 -8.12 35.85 34.93
N GLN A 591 -8.50 36.94 35.61
CA GLN A 591 -8.20 38.31 35.17
C GLN A 591 -6.69 38.57 35.03
N ARG A 592 -5.85 37.99 35.89
CA ARG A 592 -4.41 38.34 36.00
C ARG A 592 -3.46 37.15 35.91
N PHE A 593 -3.92 35.96 36.27
CA PHE A 593 -3.12 34.75 36.34
C PHE A 593 -3.45 33.83 35.18
N VAL A 594 -2.43 33.38 34.45
CA VAL A 594 -2.56 32.51 33.29
C VAL A 594 -1.71 31.25 33.51
N PHE A 595 -2.36 30.10 33.57
CA PHE A 595 -1.70 28.80 33.66
C PHE A 595 -1.41 28.27 32.25
N LEU A 596 -0.19 27.84 32.01
CA LEU A 596 0.32 27.44 30.70
C LEU A 596 0.85 26.01 30.73
N ALA A 597 0.71 25.32 29.61
CA ALA A 597 1.26 23.99 29.40
C ALA A 597 2.81 24.06 29.31
N PRO A 598 3.56 23.28 30.08
CA PRO A 598 5.03 23.30 30.06
C PRO A 598 5.59 22.44 28.92
N ASP A 599 5.08 22.66 27.69
CA ASP A 599 5.40 21.82 26.52
C ASP A 599 6.82 22.09 25.97
N SER A 600 7.45 23.18 26.40
CA SER A 600 8.83 23.56 26.07
C SER A 600 9.47 24.38 27.20
N ALA A 601 10.76 24.72 27.05
CA ALA A 601 11.47 25.52 28.05
C ALA A 601 10.89 26.94 28.15
N ALA A 602 10.65 27.42 29.38
CA ALA A 602 10.18 28.78 29.60
C ALA A 602 11.19 29.83 29.06
N PRO A 603 10.72 30.89 28.37
CA PRO A 603 11.61 31.87 27.76
C PRO A 603 12.23 32.80 28.81
N THR A 604 13.50 33.16 28.60
CA THR A 604 14.18 34.18 29.40
C THR A 604 14.04 35.56 28.76
N GLY A 605 13.85 36.62 29.56
CA GLY A 605 13.79 38.00 29.07
C GLY A 605 12.43 38.43 28.48
N ALA A 606 11.36 37.67 28.76
CA ALA A 606 10.01 38.08 28.46
C ALA A 606 9.59 39.26 29.36
N VAL A 607 9.07 40.34 28.76
CA VAL A 607 8.58 41.53 29.49
C VAL A 607 7.10 41.78 29.27
N SER A 608 6.54 41.20 28.21
CA SER A 608 5.13 41.25 27.90
C SER A 608 4.68 39.97 27.21
N CYS A 609 3.38 39.80 27.07
CA CYS A 609 2.79 38.68 26.36
C CYS A 609 1.56 39.10 25.55
N GLN A 610 1.20 38.28 24.57
CA GLN A 610 0.04 38.47 23.70
C GLN A 610 -0.74 37.16 23.64
N ILE A 611 -2.06 37.23 23.59
CA ILE A 611 -2.89 36.04 23.34
C ILE A 611 -3.05 35.89 21.83
N LEU A 612 -2.73 34.70 21.31
CA LEU A 612 -2.83 34.37 19.90
C LEU A 612 -3.96 33.38 19.65
N ALA A 613 -4.75 33.63 18.61
CA ALA A 613 -5.69 32.66 18.05
C ALA A 613 -4.96 31.59 17.20
N LYS A 614 -4.01 30.88 17.81
CA LYS A 614 -3.16 29.88 17.16
C LYS A 614 -3.65 28.47 17.52
N PHE A 615 -4.48 27.90 16.66
CA PHE A 615 -5.10 26.58 16.86
C PHE A 615 -4.42 25.45 16.09
N PHE A 616 -3.46 25.78 15.25
CA PHE A 616 -2.61 24.80 14.59
C PHE A 616 -1.21 25.40 14.40
N ASP A 617 -0.26 24.55 14.06
CA ASP A 617 1.06 24.98 13.63
C ASP A 617 1.60 24.03 12.58
N VAL A 618 2.47 24.55 11.70
CA VAL A 618 3.02 23.82 10.56
C VAL A 618 4.52 23.99 10.56
N SER A 619 5.22 22.91 10.25
CA SER A 619 6.64 22.93 9.90
C SER A 619 6.83 22.38 8.49
N THR A 620 7.82 22.87 7.77
CA THR A 620 8.25 22.32 6.48
C THR A 620 9.73 21.94 6.60
N ASP A 621 10.03 20.66 6.37
CA ASP A 621 11.38 20.08 6.57
C ASP A 621 11.98 20.38 7.95
N GLY A 622 11.14 20.36 8.98
CA GLY A 622 11.52 20.60 10.38
C GLY A 622 11.72 22.07 10.74
N SER A 623 11.57 23.00 9.80
CA SER A 623 11.59 24.45 10.07
C SER A 623 10.17 25.00 10.22
N PRO A 624 9.90 25.93 11.16
CA PRO A 624 8.57 26.51 11.34
C PRO A 624 8.05 27.23 10.08
N GLY A 625 6.77 27.08 9.79
CA GLY A 625 6.10 27.70 8.63
C GLY A 625 5.94 26.76 7.45
N LEU A 626 5.56 27.33 6.30
CA LEU A 626 5.24 26.60 5.07
C LEU A 626 6.45 26.38 4.14
N GLY A 627 7.61 26.91 4.51
CA GLY A 627 8.86 26.80 3.75
C GLY A 627 9.12 28.00 2.84
N PRO A 628 10.14 27.90 1.96
CA PRO A 628 10.52 28.98 1.05
C PRO A 628 9.37 29.46 0.16
N THR A 629 9.41 30.72 -0.23
CA THR A 629 8.43 31.33 -1.14
C THR A 629 8.99 31.55 -2.54
N TYR A 630 8.10 31.61 -3.53
CA TYR A 630 8.42 31.95 -4.91
C TYR A 630 7.45 33.02 -5.43
N ALA A 631 7.89 33.82 -6.43
CA ALA A 631 7.05 34.86 -7.02
C ALA A 631 5.95 34.24 -7.90
N ILE A 632 4.69 34.60 -7.66
CA ILE A 632 3.52 34.12 -8.42
C ILE A 632 3.11 35.07 -9.55
N ASP A 633 3.54 36.33 -9.52
CA ASP A 633 3.25 37.32 -10.55
C ASP A 633 4.34 38.40 -10.66
N ALA A 634 4.22 39.27 -11.67
CA ALA A 634 5.15 40.37 -11.92
C ALA A 634 5.08 41.50 -10.86
N GLN A 635 4.04 41.50 -10.03
CA GLN A 635 3.83 42.44 -8.94
C GLN A 635 4.60 42.05 -7.67
N GLY A 636 5.28 40.89 -7.69
CA GLY A 636 6.11 40.41 -6.59
C GLY A 636 5.30 39.73 -5.49
N ASN A 637 4.04 39.36 -5.74
CA ASN A 637 3.30 38.51 -4.82
C ASN A 637 4.01 37.17 -4.71
N GLN A 638 4.05 36.59 -3.51
CA GLN A 638 4.76 35.36 -3.25
C GLN A 638 3.84 34.28 -2.69
N ALA A 639 4.12 33.02 -3.01
CA ALA A 639 3.46 31.85 -2.43
C ALA A 639 4.50 30.87 -1.89
N PRO A 640 4.20 30.16 -0.79
CA PRO A 640 5.09 29.12 -0.28
C PRO A 640 5.11 27.92 -1.23
N VAL A 641 6.23 27.19 -1.22
CA VAL A 641 6.38 25.96 -2.02
C VAL A 641 5.40 24.86 -1.60
N ALA A 642 4.99 24.81 -0.33
CA ALA A 642 4.01 23.87 0.20
C ALA A 642 2.93 24.59 0.99
N ASN A 643 1.78 23.94 1.20
CA ASN A 643 0.73 24.47 2.08
C ASN A 643 -0.11 23.31 2.65
N VAL A 644 -0.90 23.61 3.69
CA VAL A 644 -1.87 22.70 4.28
C VAL A 644 -3.27 23.29 4.20
N ARG A 645 -4.27 22.45 3.90
CA ARG A 645 -5.69 22.79 3.98
C ARG A 645 -6.33 22.03 5.13
N ILE A 646 -7.06 22.71 5.98
CA ILE A 646 -7.70 22.14 7.17
C ILE A 646 -9.20 22.32 7.06
N GLY A 647 -9.94 21.22 7.18
CA GLY A 647 -11.41 21.21 7.20
C GLY A 647 -11.95 20.35 8.35
N PHE A 648 -13.20 20.63 8.71
CA PHE A 648 -13.89 19.95 9.81
C PHE A 648 -15.29 19.49 9.40
N ALA A 649 -15.72 18.35 9.94
CA ALA A 649 -17.09 17.89 9.86
C ALA A 649 -17.61 17.64 11.28
N PHE A 650 -18.89 17.86 11.48
CA PHE A 650 -19.54 17.75 12.79
C PHE A 650 -20.78 16.86 12.67
N THR A 651 -21.12 16.10 13.71
CA THR A 651 -22.36 15.33 13.74
C THR A 651 -22.87 15.12 15.18
N THR A 652 -24.18 14.94 15.31
CA THR A 652 -24.80 14.49 16.57
C THR A 652 -24.72 12.97 16.74
N ASP A 653 -24.68 12.22 15.64
CA ASP A 653 -24.52 10.76 15.62
C ASP A 653 -23.73 10.32 14.37
N PRO A 654 -22.53 9.73 14.51
CA PRO A 654 -21.73 9.29 13.37
C PRO A 654 -22.36 8.13 12.60
N ARG A 655 -23.35 7.44 13.17
CA ARG A 655 -24.02 6.29 12.54
C ARG A 655 -25.04 6.70 11.47
N THR A 656 -25.55 7.93 11.51
CA THR A 656 -26.61 8.39 10.59
C THR A 656 -26.08 8.81 9.22
N GLY A 657 -24.75 8.91 9.04
CA GLY A 657 -24.14 9.32 7.77
C GLY A 657 -24.41 10.80 7.42
N PHE A 658 -24.56 11.09 6.12
CA PHE A 658 -24.93 12.42 5.63
C PHE A 658 -26.41 12.72 5.91
N GLY A 659 -26.74 13.98 6.18
CA GLY A 659 -28.09 14.42 6.50
C GLY A 659 -28.14 15.63 7.45
N PRO A 660 -29.33 16.00 7.95
CA PRO A 660 -29.50 17.21 8.76
C PRO A 660 -28.74 17.17 10.10
N THR A 661 -28.43 15.97 10.60
CA THR A 661 -27.67 15.72 11.83
C THR A 661 -26.16 15.87 11.67
N ARG A 662 -25.67 16.11 10.45
CA ARG A 662 -24.25 16.29 10.10
C ARG A 662 -24.03 17.65 9.42
N TRP A 663 -22.86 18.24 9.65
CA TRP A 663 -22.34 19.38 8.90
C TRP A 663 -20.98 19.06 8.24
N PRO A 664 -20.75 19.43 6.98
CA PRO A 664 -21.75 19.88 6.02
C PRO A 664 -22.86 18.82 5.80
N ASN A 665 -24.06 19.27 5.47
CA ASN A 665 -25.25 18.42 5.36
C ASN A 665 -25.51 17.90 3.94
N GLY A 666 -24.58 18.16 3.01
CA GLY A 666 -24.70 17.77 1.61
C GLY A 666 -24.99 16.28 1.44
N THR A 667 -25.92 15.96 0.54
CA THR A 667 -26.36 14.60 0.24
C THR A 667 -25.86 14.11 -1.13
N ASN A 668 -25.30 15.01 -1.94
CA ASN A 668 -24.68 14.67 -3.22
C ASN A 668 -23.20 14.30 -2.98
N PRO A 669 -22.66 13.24 -3.62
CA PRO A 669 -21.23 12.93 -3.61
C PRO A 669 -20.31 14.11 -3.97
N ALA A 670 -20.81 15.08 -4.74
CA ALA A 670 -20.11 16.31 -5.12
C ALA A 670 -20.15 17.42 -4.06
N ASP A 671 -20.97 17.29 -3.02
CA ASP A 671 -21.06 18.28 -1.95
C ASP A 671 -19.79 18.27 -1.09
N GLU A 672 -19.42 19.44 -0.58
CA GLU A 672 -18.27 19.59 0.30
C GLU A 672 -18.41 18.68 1.52
N ARG A 673 -17.47 17.74 1.69
CA ARG A 673 -17.50 16.79 2.81
C ARG A 673 -17.06 17.42 4.14
N TYR A 674 -16.40 18.57 4.09
CA TYR A 674 -15.82 19.27 5.24
C TYR A 674 -16.09 20.77 5.11
N GLU A 675 -16.37 21.42 6.23
CA GLU A 675 -16.39 22.86 6.37
C GLU A 675 -14.96 23.36 6.47
N PHE A 676 -14.57 24.23 5.54
CA PHE A 676 -13.24 24.83 5.47
C PHE A 676 -13.23 26.28 5.96
N ASP A 677 -14.42 26.89 6.14
CA ASP A 677 -14.58 28.16 6.81
C ASP A 677 -15.46 28.01 8.05
N LEU A 678 -14.80 27.88 9.19
CA LEU A 678 -15.44 27.85 10.50
C LEU A 678 -16.10 29.18 10.91
N ARG A 679 -16.05 30.22 10.07
CA ARG A 679 -16.83 31.48 10.17
C ARG A 679 -18.08 31.48 9.31
N ASN A 680 -18.35 30.42 8.55
CA ASN A 680 -19.54 30.31 7.71
C ASN A 680 -20.81 30.54 8.55
N PRO A 681 -21.62 31.58 8.26
CA PRO A 681 -22.82 31.88 9.05
C PRO A 681 -23.83 30.73 9.11
N ALA A 682 -23.93 29.94 8.04
CA ALA A 682 -24.82 28.78 7.99
C ALA A 682 -24.33 27.68 8.93
N PHE A 683 -23.02 27.43 8.96
CA PHE A 683 -22.40 26.51 9.92
C PHE A 683 -22.63 26.96 11.36
N LEU A 684 -22.41 28.24 11.68
CA LEU A 684 -22.60 28.76 13.04
C LEU A 684 -24.06 28.62 13.51
N THR A 685 -25.02 28.84 12.61
CA THR A 685 -26.45 28.63 12.88
C THR A 685 -26.77 27.15 13.12
N TRP A 686 -26.21 26.27 12.30
CA TRP A 686 -26.36 24.82 12.45
C TRP A 686 -25.75 24.32 13.77
N LEU A 687 -24.57 24.82 14.14
CA LEU A 687 -23.83 24.46 15.35
C LEU A 687 -24.65 24.75 16.61
N GLN A 688 -25.28 25.92 16.67
CA GLN A 688 -26.14 26.34 17.78
C GLN A 688 -27.38 25.46 17.91
N THR A 689 -27.97 25.09 16.78
CA THR A 689 -29.21 24.30 16.72
C THR A 689 -28.96 22.84 17.09
N ASN A 690 -27.91 22.23 16.54
CA ASN A 690 -27.71 20.78 16.60
C ASN A 690 -26.82 20.31 17.75
N ARG A 691 -25.95 21.18 18.28
CA ARG A 691 -25.03 20.85 19.40
C ARG A 691 -24.30 19.52 19.16
N PRO A 692 -23.44 19.44 18.13
CA PRO A 692 -22.79 18.20 17.74
C PRO A 692 -22.01 17.59 18.90
N LYS A 693 -22.00 16.25 18.94
CA LYS A 693 -21.24 15.48 19.93
C LYS A 693 -19.94 14.93 19.36
N PHE A 694 -19.79 14.98 18.04
CA PHE A 694 -18.65 14.40 17.36
C PHE A 694 -18.10 15.37 16.33
N VAL A 695 -16.78 15.33 16.18
CA VAL A 695 -16.04 16.08 15.17
C VAL A 695 -15.12 15.15 14.40
N GLN A 696 -14.90 15.46 13.13
CA GLN A 696 -13.87 14.85 12.30
C GLN A 696 -13.07 15.97 11.66
N TRP A 697 -11.76 15.83 11.62
CA TRP A 697 -10.88 16.74 10.90
C TRP A 697 -10.33 16.07 9.64
N ASP A 698 -10.03 16.91 8.66
CA ASP A 698 -9.43 16.56 7.38
C ASP A 698 -8.30 17.56 7.10
N VAL A 699 -7.09 17.05 6.90
CA VAL A 699 -5.91 17.85 6.60
C VAL A 699 -5.33 17.39 5.28
N ILE A 700 -5.22 18.30 4.33
CA ILE A 700 -4.61 18.06 3.02
C ILE A 700 -3.26 18.77 3.01
N PHE A 701 -2.20 18.02 2.79
CA PHE A 701 -0.85 18.53 2.60
C PHE A 701 -0.58 18.62 1.11
N ASN A 702 -0.20 19.79 0.63
CA ASN A 702 0.18 20.01 -0.76
C ASN A 702 1.66 20.41 -0.81
N THR A 703 2.48 19.65 -1.54
CA THR A 703 3.90 19.96 -1.72
C THR A 703 4.17 20.95 -2.85
N THR A 704 3.11 21.46 -3.51
CA THR A 704 3.17 22.45 -4.58
C THR A 704 1.92 23.34 -4.54
N TYR A 705 1.97 24.39 -3.72
CA TYR A 705 0.79 25.24 -3.49
C TYR A 705 0.59 26.27 -4.62
N HIS A 706 -0.48 26.09 -5.40
CA HIS A 706 -0.90 27.06 -6.42
C HIS A 706 -2.09 27.89 -5.92
N PRO A 707 -1.92 29.16 -5.52
CA PRO A 707 -3.00 29.96 -4.94
C PRO A 707 -4.16 30.26 -5.90
N SER A 708 -3.94 30.15 -7.22
CA SER A 708 -4.99 30.28 -8.23
C SER A 708 -5.74 28.98 -8.52
N ASN A 709 -5.19 27.83 -8.12
CA ASN A 709 -5.82 26.53 -8.20
C ASN A 709 -5.34 25.63 -7.04
N PRO A 710 -5.80 25.85 -5.81
CA PRO A 710 -5.22 25.25 -4.60
C PRO A 710 -5.34 23.72 -4.53
N GLY A 711 -6.36 23.18 -5.22
CA GLY A 711 -6.58 21.75 -5.39
C GLY A 711 -5.73 21.11 -6.49
N ASN A 712 -4.92 21.90 -7.23
CA ASN A 712 -4.06 21.35 -8.26
C ASN A 712 -2.90 20.56 -7.66
N SER A 713 -3.01 19.24 -7.71
CA SER A 713 -1.98 18.28 -7.34
C SER A 713 -1.05 17.91 -8.50
N SER A 714 -1.31 18.42 -9.71
CA SER A 714 -0.60 18.00 -10.94
C SER A 714 0.67 18.80 -11.27
N GLY A 715 1.01 19.81 -10.46
CA GLY A 715 1.92 20.89 -10.85
C GLY A 715 3.42 20.59 -10.87
N GLN A 716 3.95 19.72 -9.98
CA GLN A 716 5.38 19.39 -9.98
C GLN A 716 5.64 17.94 -9.62
N SER A 717 6.62 17.34 -10.31
CA SER A 717 7.14 16.02 -9.95
C SER A 717 7.79 16.07 -8.58
N LEU A 718 7.50 15.06 -7.76
CA LEU A 718 8.21 14.85 -6.51
C LEU A 718 9.72 14.69 -6.80
N SER A 719 10.55 15.22 -5.92
CA SER A 719 12.00 15.14 -5.96
C SER A 719 12.56 14.93 -4.54
N PRO A 720 13.85 14.56 -4.38
CA PRO A 720 14.45 14.44 -3.06
C PRO A 720 14.46 15.74 -2.24
N THR A 721 14.30 16.89 -2.91
CA THR A 721 14.23 18.23 -2.28
C THR A 721 12.81 18.77 -2.19
N THR A 722 11.80 17.95 -2.49
CA THR A 722 10.40 18.37 -2.37
C THR A 722 10.09 18.69 -0.91
N PRO A 723 9.48 19.86 -0.63
CA PRO A 723 9.15 20.28 0.73
C PRO A 723 8.19 19.30 1.39
N ARG A 724 8.44 19.01 2.67
CA ARG A 724 7.58 18.12 3.47
C ARG A 724 6.89 18.91 4.58
N PRO A 725 5.67 19.43 4.33
CA PRO A 725 4.89 20.07 5.37
C PRO A 725 4.38 19.03 6.38
N ALA A 726 4.35 19.41 7.65
CA ALA A 726 3.84 18.62 8.77
C ALA A 726 3.02 19.53 9.69
N VAL A 727 1.91 19.03 10.21
CA VAL A 727 1.11 19.73 11.22
C VAL A 727 1.58 19.28 12.60
N GLU A 728 2.12 20.20 13.40
CA GLU A 728 2.68 19.91 14.73
C GLU A 728 1.57 19.70 15.76
N PHE A 729 0.52 20.52 15.69
CA PHE A 729 -0.70 20.32 16.46
C PHE A 729 -1.90 20.86 15.71
N LEU A 730 -3.07 20.32 16.06
CA LEU A 730 -4.37 20.75 15.57
C LEU A 730 -5.35 20.79 16.74
N GLY A 731 -5.93 21.95 16.97
CA GLY A 731 -6.94 22.22 17.99
C GLY A 731 -8.20 22.80 17.35
N LEU A 732 -9.33 22.64 18.03
CA LEU A 732 -10.55 23.33 17.65
C LEU A 732 -10.62 24.68 18.36
N PRO A 733 -11.14 25.72 17.70
CA PRO A 733 -11.38 27.01 18.35
C PRO A 733 -12.61 26.95 19.27
N TYR A 734 -13.31 25.81 19.28
CA TYR A 734 -14.51 25.59 20.07
C TYR A 734 -14.17 24.91 21.38
N ARG A 735 -14.75 25.46 22.44
CA ARG A 735 -14.88 24.78 23.72
C ARG A 735 -16.30 24.24 23.82
N PHE A 736 -16.45 22.94 23.57
CA PHE A 736 -17.71 22.23 23.62
C PHE A 736 -18.14 21.96 25.08
#